data_AF-A0A1F5LDX4-F1
#
_entry.id   AF-A0A1F5LDX4-F1
#
_cell.length_a   1.000
_cell.length_b   1.000
_cell.length_c   1.000
_cell.angle_alpha   90.00
_cell.angle_beta   90.00
_cell.angle_gamma   90.00
#
_symmetry.space_group_name_H-M   'P 1'
#
loop_
_entity.id
_entity.type
_entity.pdbx_description
1 polymer ?
#
loop_
_entity_poly.entity_id
_entity_poly.type
_entity_poly.pdbx_seq_one_letter_code
_entity_poly.pdbx_strand_id
1 'polypeptide(L)'
;MAVGFRSELSTPVHRGSSTAKGAWSKKMEVEDECEETVIGDKVRHQVCRDQAVQDAIPSHPRRRRLLLSTDSAFADTVLPSLIHNPNIELRLITDEPSALLTGTNKIPHYMDTVDSQTFDKKTGARKWLKAKTAELCEWADMLLVAPIDAGALGAMLAGLTNTLTLALLRGWVSKKPVVLIPGMTVSEWDHPLSSRQLDEISCFWPWVRIVRPVLWKSNGPEELTILPWDGLKELHGTLETTLKLPSWDATLTGASLNGAATATKTASTSIYSPLASGSGSGSALRSIPKPEGSAHFLPLEIWLNVFEDQLGDWETAKAVGIPSNLPVPKEWQSHLLKMSTPASLEYTILRGSFAAIKKRIDALPRWKPLSDLACHLIVKFSRTDILSYLTENHLDLLWTTSRLTNIPYRASAIYGNPKVLTWWRDAPALPNKEYMADAMDGASRAGYLHVLDWWLHSGLPLRYSERALEAASAEGRIDVLDWWKTASANAPAHSPVPLKPGKSVLLAAQMGRTASLAWWDASGIPYSHAENVARISSTHGHVHVLEFWYQLKGPKMIFDNQVLVGPTKNGHDHVLQWWKTCGMRVEFKTCDIEEALEDADPTSGAEGRVRRWWERNGLNLGVEKTQVRRLATAAIPSILVPPLIFIGLLLGLWTWKCFWIIVMQNKLLYISWLPPFTRSEVISDYEVECRPVKWEEKQIRSLDGTKLAVCEGRIPSSLKDRGSTPGICTSSSQNKETVGLKRKRSVVICYFQGNGGSTPMRLPLLSQVLRSITEASKSTDGTTSDSGDTEFTIVALSYRGYWTSSGRATQSGIEMDAQAFLDWVSKTYAAPDTHLELVLWGHSLGAAVASTATATYLPRHEDRLKSSSETNSGRPLPPISRLILEAPTSSIKDMLIALYPQKWLPYRYMWPFSWNTWDIMAKMSEMAMWRDRGNSLAGSESFVSGAMNPPPRSIPPIFLLAAEKDEVIPAYVPDQLEKRAKSLGMQIYRKDVLGAMHTEGPLKLDGRKAMVQFILHGTPIPKSIPSK
;
A
#
# COMPACT_ATOMS: atom_id res chain seq x y z
N MET A 1 -4.86 12.57 -9.36
CA MET A 1 -3.77 11.65 -9.72
C MET A 1 -4.23 10.83 -10.91
N ALA A 2 -3.75 11.17 -12.11
CA ALA A 2 -4.03 10.43 -13.33
C ALA A 2 -2.71 10.21 -14.04
N VAL A 3 -2.27 8.95 -14.07
CA VAL A 3 -1.14 8.46 -14.85
C VAL A 3 -1.62 8.41 -16.30
N GLY A 4 -1.07 9.27 -17.16
CA GLY A 4 -1.43 9.33 -18.57
C GLY A 4 -0.73 8.21 -19.35
N PHE A 5 -1.49 7.18 -19.73
CA PHE A 5 -1.11 6.26 -20.80
C PHE A 5 -1.29 6.97 -22.15
N ARG A 6 -0.23 7.09 -22.95
CA ARG A 6 -0.32 7.48 -24.36
C ARG A 6 -0.73 6.24 -25.17
N SER A 7 -1.86 6.35 -25.87
CA SER A 7 -2.29 5.45 -26.94
C SER A 7 -1.79 6.03 -28.26
N GLU A 8 -1.00 5.26 -29.02
CA GLU A 8 -0.60 5.60 -30.39
C GLU A 8 -1.75 5.26 -31.34
N LEU A 9 -2.36 6.27 -31.97
CA LEU A 9 -3.26 6.09 -33.11
C LEU A 9 -2.46 6.21 -34.40
N SER A 10 -2.39 5.11 -35.14
CA SER A 10 -1.99 5.02 -36.53
C SER A 10 -3.03 5.64 -37.46
N THR A 11 -2.61 6.52 -38.38
CA THR A 11 -3.40 6.94 -39.55
C THR A 11 -2.82 6.35 -40.84
N PRO A 12 -3.64 5.80 -41.75
CA PRO A 12 -3.19 5.19 -43.00
C PRO A 12 -3.29 6.17 -44.19
N VAL A 13 -2.38 6.08 -45.16
CA VAL A 13 -2.54 6.74 -46.48
C VAL A 13 -2.02 5.84 -47.61
N HIS A 14 -2.98 5.40 -48.42
CA HIS A 14 -3.04 5.14 -49.87
C HIS A 14 -2.01 4.30 -50.65
N ARG A 15 -2.59 3.30 -51.34
CA ARG A 15 -2.11 2.55 -52.52
C ARG A 15 -2.26 3.34 -53.83
N GLY A 16 -1.38 3.02 -54.79
CA GLY A 16 -1.59 3.10 -56.25
C GLY A 16 -0.29 2.72 -56.98
N SER A 17 -0.12 1.45 -57.41
CA SER A 17 -0.17 0.92 -58.80
C SER A 17 0.89 1.54 -59.74
N SER A 18 1.67 0.84 -60.59
CA SER A 18 1.41 -0.40 -61.36
C SER A 18 2.69 -0.86 -62.11
N THR A 19 2.89 -2.18 -62.20
CA THR A 19 3.36 -3.01 -63.34
C THR A 19 4.50 -2.56 -64.27
N ALA A 20 5.55 -3.38 -64.42
CA ALA A 20 5.74 -4.31 -65.56
C ALA A 20 7.10 -5.03 -65.53
N LYS A 21 7.14 -6.23 -66.11
CA LYS A 21 8.18 -7.27 -66.04
C LYS A 21 9.37 -7.02 -66.98
N GLY A 22 10.54 -7.54 -66.59
CA GLY A 22 11.68 -7.82 -67.48
C GLY A 22 12.68 -8.79 -66.83
N ALA A 23 12.72 -10.03 -67.33
CA ALA A 23 13.75 -11.07 -67.16
C ALA A 23 14.67 -11.03 -68.39
N TRP A 24 15.95 -11.41 -68.48
CA TRP A 24 16.94 -12.19 -67.71
C TRP A 24 18.34 -11.62 -68.07
N SER A 25 19.35 -11.76 -67.20
CA SER A 25 20.67 -12.38 -67.50
C SER A 25 21.75 -12.00 -66.48
N LYS A 26 22.65 -12.96 -66.23
CA LYS A 26 23.67 -13.09 -65.17
C LYS A 26 24.74 -11.98 -65.17
N LYS A 27 25.08 -11.49 -63.96
CA LYS A 27 26.44 -11.11 -63.54
C LYS A 27 26.54 -11.01 -62.02
N MET A 28 27.67 -11.50 -61.50
CA MET A 28 28.14 -11.59 -60.10
C MET A 28 27.47 -12.66 -59.23
N GLU A 29 28.11 -13.80 -58.85
CA GLU A 29 29.44 -14.03 -58.22
C GLU A 29 29.58 -13.19 -56.94
N VAL A 30 29.88 -13.68 -55.73
CA VAL A 30 30.45 -14.93 -55.14
C VAL A 30 30.08 -14.84 -53.63
N GLU A 31 29.42 -15.79 -52.99
CA GLU A 31 29.91 -17.02 -52.31
C GLU A 31 31.09 -16.85 -51.32
N ASP A 32 30.79 -17.22 -50.08
CA ASP A 32 31.58 -17.99 -49.12
C ASP A 32 33.08 -17.75 -48.81
N GLU A 33 33.31 -17.93 -47.51
CA GLU A 33 34.43 -18.63 -46.90
C GLU A 33 35.80 -17.97 -46.68
N CYS A 34 36.36 -18.47 -45.58
CA CYS A 34 37.69 -18.30 -45.03
C CYS A 34 38.81 -18.52 -46.07
N GLU A 35 39.90 -17.77 -45.93
CA GLU A 35 41.26 -18.28 -45.59
C GLU A 35 42.28 -17.15 -45.84
N GLU A 36 42.98 -16.75 -44.78
CA GLU A 36 44.37 -17.12 -44.51
C GLU A 36 45.39 -16.52 -45.49
N THR A 37 46.28 -15.72 -44.91
CA THR A 37 47.59 -15.46 -45.52
C THR A 37 48.54 -16.60 -45.15
N VAL A 38 48.59 -17.58 -46.05
CA VAL A 38 49.77 -18.24 -46.64
C VAL A 38 50.97 -18.53 -45.70
N ILE A 39 51.35 -19.81 -45.59
CA ILE A 39 52.53 -20.45 -46.22
C ILE A 39 52.79 -21.83 -45.57
N GLY A 40 52.69 -22.90 -46.38
CA GLY A 40 53.82 -23.83 -46.56
C GLY A 40 53.78 -25.23 -45.94
N ASP A 41 53.29 -26.17 -46.75
CA ASP A 41 53.95 -27.44 -47.13
C ASP A 41 54.22 -28.60 -46.14
N LYS A 42 53.65 -29.75 -46.56
CA LYS A 42 54.23 -31.10 -46.62
C LYS A 42 54.31 -32.00 -45.37
N VAL A 43 53.47 -33.04 -45.43
CA VAL A 43 53.81 -34.48 -45.41
C VAL A 43 54.98 -34.88 -44.49
N ARG A 44 54.66 -35.64 -43.42
CA ARG A 44 55.33 -36.93 -43.14
C ARG A 44 54.62 -37.74 -42.07
N HIS A 45 54.45 -39.03 -42.37
CA HIS A 45 54.31 -40.12 -41.41
C HIS A 45 55.30 -39.97 -40.24
N GLN A 46 54.90 -40.29 -39.01
CA GLN A 46 55.45 -41.45 -38.30
C GLN A 46 54.73 -41.70 -36.97
N VAL A 47 54.40 -42.98 -36.77
CA VAL A 47 54.17 -43.61 -35.48
C VAL A 47 55.48 -43.60 -34.69
N CYS A 48 55.48 -43.19 -33.41
CA CYS A 48 56.21 -43.89 -32.32
C CYS A 48 55.93 -43.27 -30.95
N ARG A 49 55.30 -44.10 -30.10
CA ARG A 49 55.69 -44.53 -28.75
C ARG A 49 56.55 -43.63 -27.84
N ASP A 50 56.01 -43.55 -26.63
CA ASP A 50 56.63 -43.73 -25.30
C ASP A 50 57.16 -42.53 -24.51
N GLN A 51 56.47 -42.32 -23.37
CA GLN A 51 56.95 -42.03 -22.01
C GLN A 51 57.64 -40.66 -21.78
N ALA A 52 57.38 -39.89 -20.72
CA ALA A 52 56.67 -40.13 -19.47
C ALA A 52 56.38 -38.78 -18.75
N VAL A 53 55.27 -38.75 -18.01
CA VAL A 53 55.06 -38.13 -16.67
C VAL A 53 55.15 -36.60 -16.54
N GLN A 54 54.00 -35.95 -16.33
CA GLN A 54 53.69 -35.19 -15.09
C GLN A 54 52.20 -34.78 -15.03
N ASP A 55 51.68 -34.77 -13.80
CA ASP A 55 50.28 -34.77 -13.38
C ASP A 55 49.41 -33.57 -13.80
N ALA A 56 48.15 -33.84 -14.17
CA ALA A 56 47.07 -32.86 -14.19
C ALA A 56 45.73 -33.46 -13.72
N ILE A 57 45.11 -32.76 -12.78
CA ILE A 57 43.87 -33.07 -12.05
C ILE A 57 42.65 -33.15 -13.00
N PRO A 58 41.71 -34.12 -12.85
CA PRO A 58 40.55 -34.24 -13.74
C PRO A 58 39.43 -33.24 -13.42
N SER A 59 38.88 -32.58 -14.44
CA SER A 59 37.74 -31.66 -14.36
C SER A 59 36.40 -32.42 -14.34
N HIS A 60 35.53 -32.10 -13.37
CA HIS A 60 34.19 -32.70 -13.22
C HIS A 60 33.16 -32.13 -14.24
N PRO A 61 32.20 -32.94 -14.72
CA PRO A 61 31.14 -32.49 -15.63
C PRO A 61 30.11 -31.55 -14.94
N ARG A 62 29.66 -30.53 -15.68
CA ARG A 62 28.74 -29.47 -15.19
C ARG A 62 27.29 -30.00 -15.08
N ARG A 63 26.63 -29.83 -13.92
CA ARG A 63 25.24 -30.24 -13.67
C ARG A 63 24.23 -29.44 -14.52
N ARG A 64 23.14 -30.08 -14.95
CA ARG A 64 22.01 -29.49 -15.67
C ARG A 64 20.99 -28.89 -14.71
N ARG A 65 20.48 -27.70 -14.99
CA ARG A 65 19.59 -26.94 -14.09
C ARG A 65 18.12 -27.16 -14.44
N LEU A 66 17.39 -27.83 -13.57
CA LEU A 66 15.98 -28.14 -13.74
C LEU A 66 15.14 -27.28 -12.79
N LEU A 67 14.12 -26.61 -13.32
CA LEU A 67 13.12 -25.90 -12.53
C LEU A 67 11.82 -26.71 -12.53
N LEU A 68 11.35 -27.11 -11.35
CA LEU A 68 10.13 -27.90 -11.16
C LEU A 68 9.05 -27.03 -10.53
N SER A 69 7.91 -26.90 -11.20
CA SER A 69 6.68 -26.36 -10.66
C SER A 69 5.71 -27.49 -10.38
N THR A 70 5.31 -27.67 -9.12
CA THR A 70 4.52 -28.83 -8.68
C THR A 70 3.71 -28.57 -7.42
N ASP A 71 2.64 -29.35 -7.23
CA ASP A 71 1.92 -29.44 -5.97
C ASP A 71 2.58 -30.48 -5.04
N SER A 72 2.23 -30.47 -3.75
CA SER A 72 2.84 -31.39 -2.77
C SER A 72 2.48 -32.86 -3.00
N ALA A 73 1.30 -33.14 -3.54
CA ALA A 73 0.82 -34.52 -3.73
C ALA A 73 1.57 -35.23 -4.85
N PHE A 74 1.92 -34.51 -5.92
CA PHE A 74 2.68 -35.04 -7.04
C PHE A 74 4.19 -34.97 -6.79
N ALA A 75 4.68 -33.98 -6.03
CA ALA A 75 6.09 -33.85 -5.69
C ALA A 75 6.68 -35.16 -5.14
N ASP A 76 5.97 -35.86 -4.24
CA ASP A 76 6.45 -37.11 -3.64
C ASP A 76 6.69 -38.24 -4.66
N THR A 77 6.02 -38.20 -5.81
CA THR A 77 6.19 -39.23 -6.86
C THR A 77 7.43 -39.00 -7.73
N VAL A 78 7.82 -37.74 -7.97
CA VAL A 78 8.89 -37.38 -8.92
C VAL A 78 10.17 -36.94 -8.21
N LEU A 79 10.03 -36.22 -7.10
CA LEU A 79 11.13 -35.57 -6.36
C LEU A 79 12.22 -36.55 -5.88
N PRO A 80 11.90 -37.76 -5.35
CA PRO A 80 12.93 -38.72 -4.98
C PRO A 80 13.82 -39.09 -6.16
N SER A 81 13.25 -39.35 -7.33
CA SER A 81 14.03 -39.72 -8.52
C SER A 81 14.96 -38.60 -9.00
N LEU A 82 14.51 -37.34 -8.93
CA LEU A 82 15.27 -36.18 -9.39
C LEU A 82 16.43 -35.81 -8.45
N ILE A 83 16.23 -35.94 -7.13
CA ILE A 83 17.25 -35.58 -6.12
C ILE A 83 18.43 -36.56 -6.15
N HIS A 84 18.17 -37.85 -6.37
CA HIS A 84 19.22 -38.87 -6.40
C HIS A 84 20.10 -38.81 -7.65
N ASN A 85 19.73 -38.03 -8.68
CA ASN A 85 20.52 -37.90 -9.89
C ASN A 85 21.66 -36.85 -9.70
N PRO A 86 22.94 -37.25 -9.70
CA PRO A 86 24.06 -36.35 -9.43
C PRO A 86 24.27 -35.31 -10.54
N ASN A 87 23.66 -35.50 -11.71
CA ASN A 87 23.81 -34.64 -12.88
C ASN A 87 22.79 -33.49 -12.93
N ILE A 88 21.82 -33.44 -12.00
CA ILE A 88 20.76 -32.43 -11.98
C ILE A 88 20.92 -31.49 -10.77
N GLU A 89 20.76 -30.20 -11.01
CA GLU A 89 20.60 -29.16 -10.00
C GLU A 89 19.12 -28.73 -10.03
N LEU A 90 18.39 -28.94 -8.93
CA LEU A 90 16.94 -28.72 -8.87
C LEU A 90 16.61 -27.42 -8.13
N ARG A 91 15.59 -26.70 -8.61
CA ARG A 91 14.87 -25.65 -7.87
C ARG A 91 13.37 -25.92 -7.94
N LEU A 92 12.66 -25.58 -6.87
CA LEU A 92 11.24 -25.93 -6.69
C LEU A 92 10.35 -24.68 -6.65
N ILE A 93 9.20 -24.74 -7.31
CA ILE A 93 8.09 -23.79 -7.19
C ILE A 93 6.88 -24.56 -6.66
N THR A 94 6.41 -24.20 -5.46
CA THR A 94 5.25 -24.83 -4.79
C THR A 94 4.73 -23.92 -3.68
N ASP A 95 3.43 -23.93 -3.40
CA ASP A 95 2.79 -23.08 -2.37
C ASP A 95 2.63 -23.79 -1.00
N GLU A 96 2.95 -25.08 -0.92
CA GLU A 96 2.69 -25.94 0.26
C GLU A 96 3.97 -26.18 1.10
N PRO A 97 3.96 -25.95 2.43
CA PRO A 97 5.11 -26.19 3.32
C PRO A 97 5.49 -27.67 3.48
N SER A 98 4.63 -28.58 3.03
CA SER A 98 4.77 -30.04 3.16
C SER A 98 6.07 -30.57 2.52
N ALA A 99 6.58 -29.89 1.49
CA ALA A 99 7.87 -30.19 0.85
C ALA A 99 9.10 -29.84 1.73
N LEU A 100 8.93 -29.14 2.86
CA LEU A 100 10.00 -28.84 3.83
C LEU A 100 10.22 -29.99 4.84
N LEU A 101 9.33 -30.99 4.89
CA LEU A 101 9.36 -32.06 5.91
C LEU A 101 10.16 -33.30 5.49
N THR A 102 10.57 -33.43 4.23
CA THR A 102 11.34 -34.59 3.70
C THR A 102 12.87 -34.47 3.83
N GLY A 103 13.38 -33.54 4.64
CA GLY A 103 14.83 -33.41 4.89
C GLY A 103 15.61 -32.72 3.76
N THR A 104 14.92 -32.04 2.85
CA THR A 104 15.45 -31.37 1.66
C THR A 104 15.75 -29.88 1.86
N ASN A 105 16.17 -29.46 3.06
CA ASN A 105 16.55 -28.07 3.41
C ASN A 105 17.71 -27.47 2.57
N LYS A 106 18.22 -28.19 1.56
CA LYS A 106 19.29 -27.74 0.64
C LYS A 106 18.78 -27.28 -0.74
N ILE A 107 17.50 -27.45 -1.08
CA ILE A 107 16.96 -27.11 -2.41
C ILE A 107 16.30 -25.72 -2.36
N PRO A 108 16.67 -24.76 -3.22
CA PRO A 108 15.99 -23.46 -3.26
C PRO A 108 14.52 -23.61 -3.68
N HIS A 109 13.63 -23.02 -2.89
CA HIS A 109 12.18 -23.06 -3.08
C HIS A 109 11.59 -21.66 -3.31
N TYR A 110 10.51 -21.57 -4.08
CA TYR A 110 9.80 -20.34 -4.38
C TYR A 110 8.28 -20.58 -4.31
N MET A 111 7.54 -19.60 -3.79
CA MET A 111 6.07 -19.63 -3.81
C MET A 111 5.56 -19.30 -5.21
N ASP A 112 4.52 -19.99 -5.67
CA ASP A 112 3.88 -19.73 -6.96
C ASP A 112 2.87 -18.57 -6.85
N THR A 113 2.19 -18.47 -5.71
CA THR A 113 1.28 -17.38 -5.37
C THR A 113 2.01 -16.18 -4.75
N VAL A 114 1.66 -14.99 -5.23
CA VAL A 114 2.33 -13.74 -4.85
C VAL A 114 1.59 -13.08 -3.68
N ASP A 115 1.91 -13.50 -2.46
CA ASP A 115 1.40 -12.90 -1.23
C ASP A 115 2.22 -11.68 -0.79
N SER A 116 1.60 -10.80 0.00
CA SER A 116 2.23 -9.58 0.53
C SER A 116 3.46 -9.83 1.41
N GLN A 117 3.71 -11.08 1.81
CA GLN A 117 4.88 -11.52 2.58
C GLN A 117 6.04 -11.99 1.69
N THR A 118 5.79 -12.30 0.42
CA THR A 118 6.78 -12.87 -0.52
C THR A 118 7.77 -11.82 -1.06
N PHE A 119 7.46 -10.53 -0.91
CA PHE A 119 8.28 -9.41 -1.40
C PHE A 119 8.25 -8.23 -0.44
N ASP A 120 9.32 -7.43 -0.41
CA ASP A 120 9.36 -6.19 0.38
C ASP A 120 8.30 -5.20 -0.13
N LYS A 121 7.61 -4.51 0.79
CA LYS A 121 6.52 -3.54 0.49
C LYS A 121 6.97 -2.47 -0.52
N LYS A 122 8.29 -2.21 -0.61
CA LYS A 122 8.92 -1.29 -1.57
C LYS A 122 8.97 -1.80 -3.01
N THR A 123 9.03 -3.12 -3.25
CA THR A 123 9.22 -3.69 -4.59
C THR A 123 7.89 -3.87 -5.33
N GLY A 124 6.84 -4.30 -4.62
CA GLY A 124 5.51 -4.57 -5.18
C GLY A 124 5.42 -5.89 -5.98
N ALA A 125 4.29 -6.58 -5.88
CA ALA A 125 4.05 -7.93 -6.43
C ALA A 125 4.49 -8.09 -7.90
N ARG A 126 4.06 -7.16 -8.77
CA ARG A 126 4.37 -7.23 -10.21
C ARG A 126 5.86 -7.06 -10.54
N LYS A 127 6.59 -6.23 -9.77
CA LYS A 127 8.02 -5.99 -10.02
C LYS A 127 8.85 -7.18 -9.53
N TRP A 128 8.47 -7.75 -8.38
CA TRP A 128 9.06 -8.98 -7.87
C TRP A 128 8.84 -10.14 -8.85
N LEU A 129 7.60 -10.34 -9.32
CA LEU A 129 7.28 -11.41 -10.28
C LEU A 129 8.13 -11.30 -11.55
N LYS A 130 8.20 -10.11 -12.15
CA LYS A 130 9.04 -9.86 -13.33
C LYS A 130 10.53 -10.14 -13.08
N ALA A 131 11.05 -9.68 -11.94
CA ALA A 131 12.46 -9.88 -11.60
C ALA A 131 12.79 -11.36 -11.34
N LYS A 132 11.93 -12.07 -10.60
CA LYS A 132 12.10 -13.49 -10.31
C LYS A 132 11.90 -14.39 -11.52
N THR A 133 10.93 -14.09 -12.38
CA THR A 133 10.78 -14.76 -13.67
C THR A 133 12.05 -14.61 -14.51
N ALA A 134 12.62 -13.41 -14.62
CA ALA A 134 13.86 -13.20 -15.36
C ALA A 134 15.05 -13.99 -14.77
N GLU A 135 15.23 -13.95 -13.45
CA GLU A 135 16.28 -14.69 -12.74
C GLU A 135 16.18 -16.21 -12.97
N LEU A 136 14.96 -16.77 -12.85
CA LEU A 136 14.73 -18.20 -13.00
C LEU A 136 14.80 -18.65 -14.47
N CYS A 137 14.33 -17.84 -15.41
CA CYS A 137 14.49 -18.08 -16.85
C CYS A 137 15.97 -18.08 -17.26
N GLU A 138 16.81 -17.23 -16.67
CA GLU A 138 18.26 -17.24 -16.94
C GLU A 138 18.93 -18.47 -16.32
N TRP A 139 18.58 -18.82 -15.09
CA TRP A 139 19.20 -19.92 -14.35
C TRP A 139 18.87 -21.30 -14.94
N ALA A 140 17.61 -21.60 -15.24
CA ALA A 140 17.15 -22.94 -15.59
C ALA A 140 17.46 -23.33 -17.04
N ASP A 141 17.90 -24.57 -17.28
CA ASP A 141 18.05 -25.14 -18.62
C ASP A 141 16.73 -25.70 -19.16
N MET A 142 15.82 -26.10 -18.25
CA MET A 142 14.54 -26.73 -18.55
C MET A 142 13.49 -26.42 -17.48
N LEU A 143 12.22 -26.28 -17.89
CA LEU A 143 11.07 -26.12 -16.99
C LEU A 143 10.20 -27.40 -17.03
N LEU A 144 9.85 -27.93 -15.86
CA LEU A 144 8.91 -29.02 -15.69
C LEU A 144 7.70 -28.49 -14.89
N VAL A 145 6.50 -28.54 -15.47
CA VAL A 145 5.25 -28.17 -14.79
C VAL A 145 4.39 -29.41 -14.64
N ALA A 146 4.18 -29.84 -13.40
CA ALA A 146 3.51 -31.10 -13.12
C ALA A 146 2.87 -31.15 -11.71
N PRO A 147 1.56 -31.37 -11.59
CA PRO A 147 0.55 -31.35 -12.65
C PRO A 147 0.23 -29.91 -13.10
N ILE A 148 -0.19 -29.73 -14.36
CA ILE A 148 -0.88 -28.52 -14.82
C ILE A 148 -2.38 -28.79 -14.93
N ASP A 149 -3.19 -28.06 -14.16
CA ASP A 149 -4.65 -28.20 -14.18
C ASP A 149 -5.31 -27.55 -15.40
N ALA A 150 -6.58 -27.87 -15.66
CA ALA A 150 -7.31 -27.36 -16.81
C ALA A 150 -7.42 -25.82 -16.80
N GLY A 151 -7.49 -25.20 -15.61
CA GLY A 151 -7.55 -23.76 -15.44
C GLY A 151 -6.23 -23.06 -15.79
N ALA A 152 -5.12 -23.58 -15.30
CA ALA A 152 -3.77 -23.13 -15.56
C ALA A 152 -3.39 -23.34 -17.03
N LEU A 153 -3.80 -24.46 -17.64
CA LEU A 153 -3.63 -24.73 -19.06
C LEU A 153 -4.36 -23.68 -19.93
N GLY A 154 -5.61 -23.36 -19.58
CA GLY A 154 -6.38 -22.31 -20.23
C GLY A 154 -5.77 -20.91 -20.02
N ALA A 155 -5.33 -20.61 -18.81
CA ALA A 155 -4.68 -19.34 -18.47
C ALA A 155 -3.35 -19.14 -19.21
N MET A 156 -2.58 -20.22 -19.39
CA MET A 156 -1.34 -20.24 -20.16
C MET A 156 -1.60 -19.85 -21.62
N LEU A 157 -2.58 -20.47 -22.27
CA LEU A 157 -2.93 -20.19 -23.67
C LEU A 157 -3.56 -18.81 -23.85
N ALA A 158 -4.31 -18.33 -22.86
CA ALA A 158 -4.85 -16.96 -22.84
C ALA A 158 -3.78 -15.88 -22.56
N GLY A 159 -2.56 -16.27 -22.18
CA GLY A 159 -1.45 -15.36 -21.90
C GLY A 159 -1.54 -14.63 -20.55
N LEU A 160 -2.25 -15.21 -19.57
CA LEU A 160 -2.32 -14.67 -18.20
C LEU A 160 -0.99 -14.88 -17.46
N THR A 161 -0.68 -13.99 -16.52
CA THR A 161 0.60 -13.97 -15.76
C THR A 161 0.39 -13.61 -14.29
N ASN A 162 -0.63 -14.20 -13.67
CA ASN A 162 -1.02 -13.96 -12.27
C ASN A 162 -0.23 -14.81 -11.25
N THR A 163 0.40 -15.91 -11.66
CA THR A 163 1.28 -16.75 -10.83
C THR A 163 2.72 -16.74 -11.37
N LEU A 164 3.69 -17.19 -10.57
CA LEU A 164 5.10 -17.31 -10.99
C LEU A 164 5.25 -18.30 -12.14
N THR A 165 4.55 -19.43 -12.10
CA THR A 165 4.51 -20.46 -13.14
C THR A 165 3.98 -19.93 -14.46
N LEU A 166 2.87 -19.17 -14.43
CA LEU A 166 2.29 -18.57 -15.63
C LEU A 166 3.18 -17.44 -16.19
N ALA A 167 3.81 -16.65 -15.32
CA ALA A 167 4.79 -15.65 -15.73
C ALA A 167 6.04 -16.30 -16.36
N LEU A 168 6.50 -17.44 -15.83
CA LEU A 168 7.59 -18.24 -16.39
C LEU A 168 7.23 -18.79 -17.76
N LEU A 169 6.07 -19.43 -17.92
CA LEU A 169 5.61 -19.97 -19.20
C LEU A 169 5.53 -18.87 -20.27
N ARG A 170 5.08 -17.66 -19.90
CA ARG A 170 5.00 -16.50 -20.82
C ARG A 170 6.36 -15.88 -21.16
N GLY A 171 7.29 -15.86 -20.20
CA GLY A 171 8.62 -15.28 -20.32
C GLY A 171 9.71 -16.29 -20.71
N TRP A 172 9.35 -17.54 -20.97
CA TRP A 172 10.29 -18.62 -21.25
C TRP A 172 10.97 -18.43 -22.60
N VAL A 173 12.25 -18.80 -22.67
CA VAL A 173 13.01 -18.74 -23.92
C VAL A 173 12.63 -19.95 -24.77
N SER A 174 12.09 -19.73 -25.98
CA SER A 174 11.65 -20.80 -26.90
C SER A 174 12.75 -21.79 -27.33
N LYS A 175 14.02 -21.48 -27.05
CA LYS A 175 15.18 -22.38 -27.25
C LYS A 175 15.35 -23.40 -26.11
N LYS A 176 14.73 -23.18 -24.95
CA LYS A 176 14.82 -24.04 -23.76
C LYS A 176 13.57 -24.93 -23.69
N PRO A 177 13.72 -26.24 -23.47
CA PRO A 177 12.59 -27.16 -23.44
C PRO A 177 11.71 -26.95 -22.21
N VAL A 178 10.41 -27.21 -22.39
CA VAL A 178 9.40 -27.27 -21.31
C VAL A 178 8.74 -28.64 -21.35
N VAL A 179 8.55 -29.28 -20.20
CA VAL A 179 7.72 -30.48 -20.08
C VAL A 179 6.48 -30.16 -19.26
N LEU A 180 5.32 -30.53 -19.81
CA LEU A 180 4.03 -30.40 -19.15
C LEU A 180 3.48 -31.79 -18.84
N ILE A 181 3.02 -31.99 -17.61
CA ILE A 181 2.25 -33.15 -17.20
C ILE A 181 0.85 -32.65 -16.87
N PRO A 182 -0.15 -32.80 -17.75
CA PRO A 182 -1.51 -32.38 -17.44
C PRO A 182 -2.04 -33.17 -16.25
N GLY A 183 -2.69 -32.51 -15.30
CA GLY A 183 -3.42 -33.18 -14.23
C GLY A 183 -4.81 -32.62 -14.14
N MET A 184 -5.84 -33.43 -14.41
CA MET A 184 -7.23 -32.98 -14.32
C MET A 184 -8.18 -34.15 -14.07
N THR A 185 -9.45 -33.86 -13.77
CA THR A 185 -10.46 -34.90 -13.64
C THR A 185 -10.69 -35.60 -14.99
N VAL A 186 -11.15 -36.85 -14.97
CA VAL A 186 -11.48 -37.59 -16.21
C VAL A 186 -12.46 -36.80 -17.08
N SER A 187 -13.45 -36.15 -16.47
CA SER A 187 -14.43 -35.32 -17.20
C SER A 187 -13.82 -34.08 -17.86
N GLU A 188 -12.82 -33.45 -17.24
CA GLU A 188 -12.10 -32.33 -17.84
C GLU A 188 -11.16 -32.80 -18.95
N TRP A 189 -10.54 -33.96 -18.80
CA TRP A 189 -9.66 -34.53 -19.83
C TRP A 189 -10.43 -34.90 -21.10
N ASP A 190 -11.61 -35.51 -20.95
CA ASP A 190 -12.48 -35.90 -22.07
C ASP A 190 -13.20 -34.70 -22.71
N HIS A 191 -13.13 -33.52 -22.11
CA HIS A 191 -13.80 -32.33 -22.63
C HIS A 191 -13.12 -31.83 -23.93
N PRO A 192 -13.88 -31.48 -24.99
CA PRO A 192 -13.31 -31.09 -26.30
C PRO A 192 -12.38 -29.87 -26.24
N LEU A 193 -12.54 -29.02 -25.22
CA LEU A 193 -11.64 -27.89 -24.99
C LEU A 193 -10.22 -28.36 -24.68
N SER A 194 -10.05 -29.42 -23.89
CA SER A 194 -8.73 -29.95 -23.51
C SER A 194 -8.01 -30.49 -24.74
N SER A 195 -8.69 -31.24 -25.61
CA SER A 195 -8.13 -31.70 -26.89
C SER A 195 -7.70 -30.52 -27.77
N ARG A 196 -8.56 -29.50 -27.91
CA ARG A 196 -8.23 -28.29 -28.68
C ARG A 196 -6.99 -27.56 -28.13
N GLN A 197 -6.90 -27.43 -26.81
CA GLN A 197 -5.76 -26.76 -26.15
C GLN A 197 -4.45 -27.54 -26.34
N LEU A 198 -4.50 -28.88 -26.25
CA LEU A 198 -3.34 -29.73 -26.49
C LEU A 198 -2.89 -29.71 -27.96
N ASP A 199 -3.84 -29.68 -28.90
CA ASP A 199 -3.56 -29.52 -30.33
C ASP A 199 -2.91 -28.16 -30.62
N GLU A 200 -3.38 -27.08 -29.99
CA GLU A 200 -2.80 -25.74 -30.10
C GLU A 200 -1.35 -25.72 -29.61
N ILE A 201 -1.07 -26.33 -28.45
CA ILE A 201 0.30 -26.44 -27.92
C ILE A 201 1.18 -27.24 -28.89
N SER A 202 0.67 -28.36 -29.41
CA SER A 202 1.40 -29.23 -30.34
C SER A 202 1.69 -28.53 -31.68
N CYS A 203 0.77 -27.68 -32.15
CA CYS A 203 0.91 -26.95 -33.41
C CYS A 203 1.84 -25.75 -33.31
N PHE A 204 1.74 -24.97 -32.22
CA PHE A 204 2.40 -23.67 -32.15
C PHE A 204 3.63 -23.64 -31.24
N TRP A 205 3.74 -24.55 -30.26
CA TRP A 205 4.75 -24.49 -29.19
C TRP A 205 5.66 -25.74 -29.19
N PRO A 206 6.49 -25.94 -30.24
CA PRO A 206 7.26 -27.17 -30.44
C PRO A 206 8.35 -27.41 -29.38
N TRP A 207 8.68 -26.41 -28.56
CA TRP A 207 9.60 -26.56 -27.42
C TRP A 207 8.93 -27.16 -26.18
N VAL A 208 7.61 -27.33 -26.20
CA VAL A 208 6.82 -27.95 -25.14
C VAL A 208 6.59 -29.41 -25.46
N ARG A 209 6.93 -30.30 -24.53
CA ARG A 209 6.65 -31.73 -24.60
C ARG A 209 5.61 -32.09 -23.56
N ILE A 210 4.57 -32.81 -23.98
CA ILE A 210 3.49 -33.24 -23.11
C ILE A 210 3.73 -34.70 -22.76
N VAL A 211 3.76 -35.01 -21.46
CA VAL A 211 3.84 -36.37 -20.93
C VAL A 211 2.44 -36.80 -20.49
N ARG A 212 2.19 -38.11 -20.43
CA ARG A 212 0.90 -38.68 -20.01
C ARG A 212 0.29 -37.99 -18.77
N PRO A 213 -1.03 -37.72 -18.82
CA PRO A 213 -1.70 -36.99 -17.77
C PRO A 213 -1.85 -37.80 -16.48
N VAL A 214 -1.96 -37.09 -15.36
CA VAL A 214 -2.43 -37.62 -14.09
C VAL A 214 -3.94 -37.39 -14.01
N LEU A 215 -4.72 -38.47 -13.90
CA LEU A 215 -6.18 -38.38 -13.96
C LEU A 215 -6.83 -38.67 -12.62
N TRP A 216 -7.83 -37.87 -12.26
CA TRP A 216 -8.66 -38.10 -11.07
C TRP A 216 -10.07 -38.57 -11.44
N LYS A 217 -10.55 -39.61 -10.76
CA LYS A 217 -11.92 -40.10 -10.89
C LYS A 217 -12.74 -39.71 -9.66
N SER A 218 -13.96 -39.19 -9.87
CA SER A 218 -14.92 -38.94 -8.81
C SER A 218 -15.59 -40.24 -8.37
N ASN A 219 -15.48 -40.57 -7.08
CA ASN A 219 -16.16 -41.71 -6.45
C ASN A 219 -17.31 -41.26 -5.51
N GLY A 220 -17.59 -39.95 -5.45
CA GLY A 220 -18.61 -39.33 -4.62
C GLY A 220 -18.54 -37.79 -4.69
N PRO A 221 -19.43 -37.08 -3.98
CA PRO A 221 -19.51 -35.61 -4.02
C PRO A 221 -18.26 -34.90 -3.47
N GLU A 222 -17.40 -35.57 -2.70
CA GLU A 222 -16.20 -34.98 -2.09
C GLU A 222 -14.93 -35.86 -2.23
N GLU A 223 -14.98 -36.97 -2.99
CA GLU A 223 -13.86 -37.91 -3.09
C GLU A 223 -13.36 -38.06 -4.53
N LEU A 224 -12.13 -37.60 -4.77
CA LEU A 224 -11.37 -37.79 -6.00
C LEU A 224 -10.24 -38.78 -5.73
N THR A 225 -10.26 -39.93 -6.40
CA THR A 225 -9.16 -40.90 -6.35
C THR A 225 -8.23 -40.69 -7.55
N ILE A 226 -6.92 -40.58 -7.29
CA ILE A 226 -5.88 -40.59 -8.32
C ILE A 226 -5.89 -41.96 -9.00
N LEU A 227 -5.99 -41.99 -10.33
CA LEU A 227 -5.79 -43.21 -11.10
C LEU A 227 -4.29 -43.55 -11.17
N PRO A 228 -3.92 -44.84 -11.19
CA PRO A 228 -2.51 -45.25 -11.30
C PRO A 228 -1.81 -44.54 -12.46
N TRP A 229 -0.70 -43.86 -12.19
CA TRP A 229 0.06 -43.10 -13.18
C TRP A 229 1.39 -43.81 -13.49
N ASP A 230 1.45 -44.44 -14.65
CA ASP A 230 2.65 -45.14 -15.15
C ASP A 230 3.58 -44.22 -15.98
N GLY A 231 3.36 -42.89 -15.93
CA GLY A 231 4.09 -41.91 -16.73
C GLY A 231 5.52 -41.61 -16.25
N LEU A 232 5.96 -42.17 -15.12
CA LEU A 232 7.29 -41.89 -14.56
C LEU A 232 8.44 -42.34 -15.49
N LYS A 233 8.32 -43.51 -16.14
CA LYS A 233 9.32 -44.00 -17.11
C LYS A 233 9.38 -43.12 -18.36
N GLU A 234 8.23 -42.64 -18.81
CA GLU A 234 8.12 -41.71 -19.95
C GLU A 234 8.73 -40.35 -19.61
N LEU A 235 8.52 -39.86 -18.38
CA LEU A 235 9.16 -38.66 -17.86
C LEU A 235 10.69 -38.81 -17.82
N HIS A 236 11.22 -39.91 -17.28
CA HIS A 236 12.66 -40.16 -17.24
C HIS A 236 13.27 -40.21 -18.64
N GLY A 237 12.68 -40.96 -19.58
CA GLY A 237 13.15 -41.00 -20.97
C GLY A 237 13.06 -39.64 -21.67
N THR A 238 12.04 -38.83 -21.34
CA THR A 238 11.92 -37.46 -21.85
C THR A 238 13.03 -36.57 -21.29
N LEU A 239 13.32 -36.66 -19.99
CA LEU A 239 14.42 -35.91 -19.34
C LEU A 239 15.79 -36.32 -19.90
N GLU A 240 16.05 -37.62 -20.10
CA GLU A 240 17.26 -38.13 -20.72
C GLU A 240 17.49 -37.54 -22.11
N THR A 241 16.48 -37.63 -22.97
CA THR A 241 16.53 -37.15 -24.36
C THR A 241 16.71 -35.64 -24.40
N THR A 242 15.99 -34.91 -23.55
CA THR A 242 15.92 -33.46 -23.58
C THR A 242 17.14 -32.79 -22.92
N LEU A 243 17.66 -33.35 -21.82
CA LEU A 243 18.83 -32.81 -21.11
C LEU A 243 20.16 -33.48 -21.52
N LYS A 244 20.11 -34.46 -22.42
CA LYS A 244 21.25 -35.30 -22.86
C LYS A 244 21.96 -35.95 -21.67
N LEU A 245 21.19 -36.54 -20.77
CA LEU A 245 21.70 -37.23 -19.58
C LEU A 245 22.08 -38.68 -19.92
N PRO A 246 23.00 -39.32 -19.17
CA PRO A 246 23.17 -40.77 -19.24
C PRO A 246 21.87 -41.47 -18.84
N SER A 247 21.70 -42.72 -19.29
CA SER A 247 20.52 -43.53 -18.95
C SER A 247 20.29 -43.55 -17.43
N TRP A 248 19.04 -43.28 -17.02
CA TRP A 248 18.59 -43.11 -15.65
C TRP A 248 18.92 -44.34 -14.79
N ASP A 249 18.79 -45.54 -15.37
CA ASP A 249 19.13 -46.83 -14.75
C ASP A 249 20.63 -47.00 -14.47
N ALA A 250 21.50 -46.38 -15.29
CA ALA A 250 22.95 -46.37 -15.08
C ALA A 250 23.39 -45.36 -14.01
N THR A 251 22.62 -44.29 -13.79
CA THR A 251 22.95 -43.26 -12.79
C THR A 251 22.60 -43.65 -11.35
N LEU A 252 21.56 -44.48 -11.15
CA LEU A 252 21.15 -44.96 -9.83
C LEU A 252 21.98 -46.17 -9.34
N THR A 253 22.60 -46.92 -10.26
CA THR A 253 23.43 -48.11 -9.96
C THR A 253 24.87 -47.78 -9.55
N GLY A 254 25.39 -46.60 -9.90
CA GLY A 254 26.75 -46.16 -9.54
C GLY A 254 26.94 -45.72 -8.07
N ALA A 255 25.86 -45.57 -7.30
CA ALA A 255 25.89 -45.06 -5.92
C ALA A 255 25.78 -46.14 -4.83
N SER A 256 25.77 -47.43 -5.19
CA SER A 256 25.69 -48.53 -4.21
C SER A 256 26.67 -49.67 -4.52
N LEU A 257 27.93 -49.46 -4.14
CA LEU A 257 28.86 -50.54 -3.82
C LEU A 257 29.46 -50.22 -2.44
N ASN A 258 28.71 -50.57 -1.39
CA ASN A 258 29.20 -51.16 -0.14
C ASN A 258 28.02 -51.40 0.81
N GLY A 259 27.62 -52.67 0.94
CA GLY A 259 26.82 -53.15 2.08
C GLY A 259 25.47 -53.81 1.73
N ALA A 260 25.53 -55.13 1.51
CA ALA A 260 24.45 -56.12 1.63
C ALA A 260 23.33 -56.17 0.57
N ALA A 261 23.64 -56.86 -0.53
CA ALA A 261 22.71 -57.71 -1.28
C ALA A 261 22.30 -58.92 -0.39
N THR A 262 21.17 -59.64 -0.50
CA THR A 262 20.09 -59.76 -1.49
C THR A 262 19.06 -60.71 -0.85
N ALA A 263 17.76 -60.50 -1.05
CA ALA A 263 16.81 -61.56 -1.38
C ALA A 263 15.46 -60.94 -1.75
N THR A 264 15.35 -60.52 -3.01
CA THR A 264 14.08 -60.35 -3.71
C THR A 264 13.52 -61.74 -4.05
N LYS A 265 12.21 -61.95 -3.83
CA LYS A 265 11.42 -62.79 -4.73
C LYS A 265 10.06 -62.15 -4.99
N THR A 266 9.83 -62.05 -6.29
CA THR A 266 8.72 -61.48 -7.04
C THR A 266 7.42 -62.25 -6.88
N ALA A 267 6.35 -61.54 -7.23
CA ALA A 267 4.97 -61.98 -7.33
C ALA A 267 4.74 -63.25 -8.17
N SER A 268 3.69 -63.99 -7.83
CA SER A 268 2.80 -64.60 -8.83
C SER A 268 1.53 -65.14 -8.21
N THR A 269 0.44 -64.81 -8.88
CA THR A 269 -0.94 -65.25 -8.75
C THR A 269 -1.10 -66.78 -8.76
N SER A 270 -2.13 -67.26 -8.03
CA SER A 270 -3.15 -68.24 -8.46
C SER A 270 -3.34 -69.49 -7.57
N ILE A 271 -4.63 -69.85 -7.51
CA ILE A 271 -5.27 -71.15 -7.19
C ILE A 271 -5.28 -71.58 -5.71
N TYR A 272 -6.44 -71.51 -5.05
CA TYR A 272 -7.35 -72.66 -4.88
C TYR A 272 -8.55 -72.28 -4.00
N SER A 273 -9.72 -72.67 -4.49
CA SER A 273 -11.01 -72.78 -3.84
C SER A 273 -10.98 -73.65 -2.58
N PRO A 274 -12.06 -73.62 -1.78
CA PRO A 274 -12.86 -74.84 -1.74
C PRO A 274 -14.32 -74.62 -2.11
N LEU A 275 -14.83 -75.57 -2.89
CA LEU A 275 -16.23 -75.83 -3.18
C LEU A 275 -17.07 -76.05 -1.90
N ALA A 276 -18.35 -75.68 -1.99
CA ALA A 276 -19.54 -76.53 -1.81
C ALA A 276 -20.70 -75.65 -1.30
N SER A 277 -21.57 -75.16 -2.20
CA SER A 277 -22.89 -75.75 -2.50
C SER A 277 -23.93 -75.57 -1.39
N GLY A 278 -25.02 -74.87 -1.68
CA GLY A 278 -26.22 -74.96 -0.84
C GLY A 278 -27.14 -73.76 -0.93
N SER A 279 -28.15 -73.87 -1.78
CA SER A 279 -29.35 -73.05 -1.84
C SER A 279 -30.02 -72.78 -0.49
N GLY A 280 -30.70 -71.63 -0.40
CA GLY A 280 -32.04 -71.60 0.19
C GLY A 280 -32.22 -70.74 1.45
N SER A 281 -33.08 -69.74 1.30
CA SER A 281 -34.19 -69.38 2.21
C SER A 281 -33.91 -69.04 3.67
N GLY A 282 -34.40 -67.85 4.07
CA GLY A 282 -35.31 -67.75 5.20
C GLY A 282 -34.69 -67.48 6.58
N SER A 283 -34.93 -66.25 7.06
CA SER A 283 -35.37 -65.90 8.42
C SER A 283 -35.01 -66.86 9.57
N ALA A 284 -34.22 -66.38 10.54
CA ALA A 284 -34.60 -66.42 11.96
C ALA A 284 -33.62 -65.66 12.86
N LEU A 285 -34.21 -64.93 13.80
CA LEU A 285 -33.61 -64.24 14.93
C LEU A 285 -32.60 -65.09 15.73
N ARG A 286 -31.53 -64.44 16.23
CA ARG A 286 -30.99 -64.72 17.58
C ARG A 286 -30.22 -63.52 18.16
N SER A 287 -30.90 -62.86 19.09
CA SER A 287 -30.47 -62.11 20.30
C SER A 287 -28.98 -61.81 20.53
N ILE A 288 -28.66 -60.52 20.60
CA ILE A 288 -27.50 -59.93 21.31
C ILE A 288 -27.92 -59.71 22.78
N PRO A 289 -27.08 -60.01 23.80
CA PRO A 289 -27.39 -59.71 25.19
C PRO A 289 -27.22 -58.21 25.50
N LYS A 290 -28.19 -57.63 26.21
CA LYS A 290 -28.15 -56.26 26.75
C LYS A 290 -27.03 -56.08 27.79
N PRO A 291 -26.44 -54.89 27.89
CA PRO A 291 -26.06 -54.29 29.16
C PRO A 291 -27.16 -53.34 29.63
N GLU A 292 -27.54 -53.49 30.90
CA GLU A 292 -28.44 -52.61 31.64
C GLU A 292 -27.80 -51.25 31.92
N GLY A 293 -28.64 -50.21 31.98
CA GLY A 293 -28.25 -48.85 32.34
C GLY A 293 -28.78 -47.80 31.36
N SER A 294 -30.11 -47.78 31.16
CA SER A 294 -30.77 -46.77 30.34
C SER A 294 -30.64 -45.38 30.99
N ALA A 295 -29.58 -44.65 30.64
CA ALA A 295 -29.74 -43.22 30.50
C ALA A 295 -30.87 -43.02 29.47
N HIS A 296 -31.94 -42.35 29.86
CA HIS A 296 -33.06 -42.04 28.98
C HIS A 296 -32.55 -41.12 27.86
N PHE A 297 -31.96 -41.69 26.82
CA PHE A 297 -31.68 -40.98 25.59
C PHE A 297 -33.04 -40.71 24.94
N LEU A 298 -33.33 -39.42 24.73
CA LEU A 298 -34.45 -39.04 23.88
C LEU A 298 -34.28 -39.75 22.53
N PRO A 299 -35.37 -40.27 21.93
CA PRO A 299 -35.33 -40.85 20.60
C PRO A 299 -34.64 -39.93 19.60
N LEU A 300 -33.91 -40.50 18.64
CA LEU A 300 -33.14 -39.74 17.64
C LEU A 300 -34.03 -38.77 16.86
N GLU A 301 -35.30 -39.12 16.68
CA GLU A 301 -36.33 -38.32 16.03
C GLU A 301 -36.60 -37.01 16.80
N ILE A 302 -36.55 -37.04 18.13
CA ILE A 302 -36.69 -35.84 18.96
C ILE A 302 -35.43 -34.99 18.85
N TRP A 303 -34.24 -35.61 18.80
CA TRP A 303 -32.99 -34.89 18.59
C TRP A 303 -32.91 -34.23 17.21
N LEU A 304 -33.37 -34.91 16.16
CA LEU A 304 -33.44 -34.36 14.82
C LEU A 304 -34.44 -33.20 14.76
N ASN A 305 -35.63 -33.33 15.36
CA ASN A 305 -36.58 -32.21 15.45
C ASN A 305 -35.99 -31.00 16.20
N VAL A 306 -35.35 -31.22 17.35
CA VAL A 306 -34.74 -30.15 18.13
C VAL A 306 -33.62 -29.45 17.36
N PHE A 307 -32.72 -30.20 16.71
CA PHE A 307 -31.58 -29.61 16.01
C PHE A 307 -31.93 -29.06 14.62
N GLU A 308 -32.81 -29.72 13.86
CA GLU A 308 -33.18 -29.32 12.50
C GLU A 308 -34.28 -28.26 12.48
N ASP A 309 -35.35 -28.43 13.26
CA ASP A 309 -36.53 -27.55 13.20
C ASP A 309 -36.45 -26.37 14.17
N GLN A 310 -35.86 -26.54 15.36
CA GLN A 310 -35.89 -25.51 16.41
C GLN A 310 -34.60 -24.70 16.53
N LEU A 311 -33.43 -25.36 16.44
CA LEU A 311 -32.14 -24.70 16.67
C LEU A 311 -31.45 -24.25 15.38
N GLY A 312 -31.49 -25.05 14.32
CA GLY A 312 -30.79 -24.76 13.05
C GLY A 312 -29.26 -24.67 13.18
N ASP A 313 -28.68 -25.17 14.29
CA ASP A 313 -27.26 -25.02 14.61
C ASP A 313 -26.45 -26.26 14.24
N TRP A 314 -25.87 -26.23 13.04
CA TRP A 314 -25.05 -27.31 12.51
C TRP A 314 -23.83 -27.65 13.38
N GLU A 315 -23.18 -26.65 13.98
CA GLU A 315 -21.96 -26.87 14.76
C GLU A 315 -22.27 -27.67 16.04
N THR A 316 -23.35 -27.31 16.73
CA THR A 316 -23.76 -28.01 17.95
C THR A 316 -24.27 -29.42 17.63
N ALA A 317 -25.04 -29.60 16.55
CA ALA A 317 -25.47 -30.92 16.08
C ALA A 317 -24.28 -31.83 15.76
N LYS A 318 -23.27 -31.30 15.05
CA LYS A 318 -22.04 -32.04 14.74
C LYS A 318 -21.20 -32.33 15.97
N ALA A 319 -21.04 -31.39 16.90
CA ALA A 319 -20.30 -31.59 18.15
C ALA A 319 -20.89 -32.74 18.99
N VAL A 320 -22.22 -32.83 19.07
CA VAL A 320 -22.93 -33.91 19.79
C VAL A 320 -22.91 -35.23 19.00
N GLY A 321 -22.66 -35.18 17.69
CA GLY A 321 -22.53 -36.37 16.85
C GLY A 321 -23.84 -36.86 16.24
N ILE A 322 -24.86 -36.00 16.17
CA ILE A 322 -26.16 -36.32 15.60
C ILE A 322 -26.10 -36.17 14.07
N PRO A 323 -26.59 -37.15 13.28
CA PRO A 323 -26.60 -37.08 11.82
C PRO A 323 -27.74 -36.17 11.33
N SER A 324 -27.53 -34.86 11.37
CA SER A 324 -28.49 -33.86 10.85
C SER A 324 -28.30 -33.58 9.35
N ASN A 325 -29.39 -33.30 8.63
CA ASN A 325 -29.45 -32.83 7.24
C ASN A 325 -29.25 -31.31 7.09
N LEU A 326 -28.84 -30.62 8.16
CA LEU A 326 -28.55 -29.19 8.13
C LEU A 326 -27.44 -28.85 7.11
N PRO A 327 -27.60 -27.77 6.32
CA PRO A 327 -26.58 -27.35 5.36
C PRO A 327 -25.30 -26.91 6.10
N VAL A 328 -24.15 -27.33 5.57
CA VAL A 328 -22.86 -26.94 6.14
C VAL A 328 -22.66 -25.43 5.99
N PRO A 329 -22.36 -24.69 7.07
CA PRO A 329 -22.08 -23.27 6.99
C PRO A 329 -20.91 -22.98 6.05
N LYS A 330 -20.94 -21.87 5.30
CA LYS A 330 -19.92 -21.51 4.31
C LYS A 330 -18.50 -21.50 4.88
N GLU A 331 -18.37 -21.04 6.13
CA GLU A 331 -17.09 -20.96 6.86
C GLU A 331 -16.47 -22.33 7.13
N TRP A 332 -17.26 -23.40 7.14
CA TRP A 332 -16.80 -24.77 7.39
C TRP A 332 -16.37 -25.52 6.13
N GLN A 333 -16.74 -25.05 4.93
CA GLN A 333 -16.48 -25.75 3.67
C GLN A 333 -14.98 -26.05 3.43
N SER A 334 -14.08 -25.19 3.91
CA SER A 334 -12.62 -25.40 3.83
C SER A 334 -12.04 -26.23 4.98
N HIS A 335 -12.76 -26.37 6.10
CA HIS A 335 -12.30 -27.02 7.34
C HIS A 335 -12.86 -28.43 7.54
N LEU A 336 -13.80 -28.86 6.69
CA LEU A 336 -14.29 -30.23 6.64
C LEU A 336 -13.15 -31.21 6.33
N LEU A 337 -13.26 -32.42 6.88
CA LEU A 337 -12.33 -33.51 6.65
C LEU A 337 -12.34 -33.89 5.15
N LYS A 338 -11.30 -33.46 4.43
CA LYS A 338 -10.99 -34.01 3.10
C LYS A 338 -10.13 -35.25 3.32
N MET A 339 -10.42 -36.32 2.57
CA MET A 339 -9.87 -37.68 2.76
C MET A 339 -8.33 -37.79 2.81
N SER A 340 -7.60 -36.76 2.37
CA SER A 340 -6.13 -36.71 2.34
C SER A 340 -5.48 -35.72 3.31
N THR A 341 -6.25 -34.91 4.05
CA THR A 341 -5.70 -33.87 4.94
C THR A 341 -5.90 -34.21 6.42
N PRO A 342 -4.90 -33.98 7.30
CA PRO A 342 -5.12 -34.08 8.74
C PRO A 342 -6.25 -33.16 9.18
N ALA A 343 -7.11 -33.64 10.09
CA ALA A 343 -8.20 -32.84 10.64
C ALA A 343 -7.71 -31.44 11.05
N SER A 344 -8.38 -30.40 10.55
CA SER A 344 -8.09 -29.01 10.91
C SER A 344 -8.18 -28.82 12.43
N LEU A 345 -7.50 -27.81 12.97
CA LEU A 345 -7.58 -27.52 14.40
C LEU A 345 -9.03 -27.24 14.81
N GLU A 346 -9.77 -26.52 13.98
CA GLU A 346 -11.17 -26.14 14.19
C GLU A 346 -12.06 -27.39 14.26
N TYR A 347 -11.89 -28.32 13.33
CA TYR A 347 -12.61 -29.59 13.35
C TYR A 347 -12.19 -30.47 14.55
N THR A 348 -10.91 -30.42 14.94
CA THR A 348 -10.41 -31.12 16.13
C THR A 348 -10.96 -30.51 17.42
N ILE A 349 -11.19 -29.20 17.49
CA ILE A 349 -11.87 -28.54 18.62
C ILE A 349 -13.34 -28.97 18.68
N LEU A 350 -13.98 -29.13 17.52
CA LEU A 350 -15.39 -29.52 17.40
C LEU A 350 -15.65 -30.98 17.81
N ARG A 351 -14.78 -31.92 17.40
CA ARG A 351 -15.00 -33.39 17.54
C ARG A 351 -13.91 -34.15 18.28
N GLY A 352 -12.73 -33.58 18.38
CA GLY A 352 -11.55 -34.25 18.93
C GLY A 352 -11.55 -34.30 20.45
N SER A 353 -10.82 -35.27 21.00
CA SER A 353 -10.54 -35.32 22.43
C SER A 353 -9.63 -34.17 22.85
N PHE A 354 -9.67 -33.80 24.14
CA PHE A 354 -8.79 -32.75 24.66
C PHE A 354 -7.30 -33.05 24.45
N ALA A 355 -6.89 -34.32 24.51
CA ALA A 355 -5.52 -34.74 24.20
C ALA A 355 -5.12 -34.49 22.74
N ALA A 356 -6.03 -34.73 21.79
CA ALA A 356 -5.81 -34.43 20.38
C ALA A 356 -5.71 -32.92 20.14
N ILE A 357 -6.52 -32.13 20.85
CA ILE A 357 -6.50 -30.67 20.79
C ILE A 357 -5.16 -30.12 21.31
N LYS A 358 -4.67 -30.58 22.47
CA LYS A 358 -3.35 -30.18 23.01
C LYS A 358 -2.23 -30.45 22.01
N LYS A 359 -2.17 -31.68 21.49
CA LYS A 359 -1.15 -32.08 20.51
C LYS A 359 -1.16 -31.18 19.26
N ARG A 360 -2.35 -30.74 18.82
CA ARG A 360 -2.48 -29.81 17.69
C ARG A 360 -2.05 -28.39 18.03
N ILE A 361 -2.39 -27.90 19.22
CA ILE A 361 -1.98 -26.57 19.70
C ILE A 361 -0.46 -26.51 19.88
N ASP A 362 0.16 -27.55 20.45
CA ASP A 362 1.62 -27.61 20.64
C ASP A 362 2.39 -27.70 19.31
N ALA A 363 1.76 -28.24 18.27
CA ALA A 363 2.32 -28.30 16.92
C ALA A 363 2.21 -26.96 16.16
N LEU A 364 1.50 -25.95 16.68
CA LEU A 364 1.39 -24.65 16.03
C LEU A 364 2.67 -23.81 16.22
N PRO A 365 3.07 -23.02 15.19
CA PRO A 365 4.12 -22.03 15.37
C PRO A 365 3.70 -20.96 16.38
N ARG A 366 4.58 -20.64 17.34
CA ARG A 366 4.29 -19.69 18.45
C ARG A 366 3.80 -18.30 18.04
N TRP A 367 4.10 -17.87 16.81
CA TRP A 367 3.76 -16.55 16.27
C TRP A 367 2.50 -16.55 15.39
N LYS A 368 1.89 -17.71 15.12
CA LYS A 368 0.68 -17.81 14.29
C LYS A 368 -0.56 -17.72 15.20
N PRO A 369 -1.41 -16.69 15.09
CA PRO A 369 -2.61 -16.58 15.90
C PRO A 369 -3.60 -17.71 15.60
N LEU A 370 -4.46 -18.03 16.57
CA LEU A 370 -5.56 -18.97 16.36
C LEU A 370 -6.56 -18.40 15.34
N SER A 371 -7.17 -19.27 14.55
CA SER A 371 -8.18 -18.85 13.59
C SER A 371 -9.42 -18.27 14.28
N ASP A 372 -10.15 -17.44 13.54
CA ASP A 372 -11.40 -16.84 14.00
C ASP A 372 -12.44 -17.89 14.39
N LEU A 373 -12.49 -18.99 13.62
CA LEU A 373 -13.39 -20.11 13.84
C LEU A 373 -12.99 -20.92 15.08
N ALA A 374 -11.69 -21.18 15.30
CA ALA A 374 -11.22 -21.83 16.53
C ALA A 374 -11.60 -21.02 17.77
N CYS A 375 -11.41 -19.69 17.73
CA CYS A 375 -11.80 -18.80 18.82
C CYS A 375 -13.32 -18.78 19.06
N HIS A 376 -14.12 -18.81 17.99
CA HIS A 376 -15.58 -18.91 18.06
C HIS A 376 -16.01 -20.19 18.79
N LEU A 377 -15.44 -21.34 18.41
CA LEU A 377 -15.79 -22.64 19.00
C LEU A 377 -15.41 -22.75 20.48
N ILE A 378 -14.23 -22.24 20.85
CA ILE A 378 -13.76 -22.28 22.25
C ILE A 378 -14.75 -21.54 23.16
N VAL A 379 -15.21 -20.35 22.75
CA VAL A 379 -16.11 -19.54 23.57
C VAL A 379 -17.57 -20.05 23.49
N LYS A 380 -18.04 -20.44 22.30
CA LYS A 380 -19.38 -21.03 22.09
C LYS A 380 -19.62 -22.26 22.95
N PHE A 381 -18.68 -23.21 22.93
CA PHE A 381 -18.78 -24.47 23.69
C PHE A 381 -18.25 -24.40 25.11
N SER A 382 -17.94 -23.20 25.62
CA SER A 382 -17.45 -23.02 27.01
C SER A 382 -16.19 -23.84 27.32
N ARG A 383 -15.26 -24.01 26.37
CA ARG A 383 -14.07 -24.86 26.53
C ARG A 383 -12.99 -24.18 27.38
N THR A 384 -13.29 -24.03 28.68
CA THR A 384 -12.39 -23.47 29.70
C THR A 384 -11.16 -24.32 29.92
N ASP A 385 -11.21 -25.61 29.59
CA ASP A 385 -10.08 -26.53 29.55
C ASP A 385 -9.03 -26.11 28.53
N ILE A 386 -9.45 -25.71 27.31
CA ILE A 386 -8.56 -25.18 26.28
C ILE A 386 -8.02 -23.82 26.71
N LEU A 387 -8.87 -22.94 27.25
CA LEU A 387 -8.44 -21.62 27.72
C LEU A 387 -7.40 -21.72 28.84
N SER A 388 -7.60 -22.61 29.83
CA SER A 388 -6.64 -22.87 30.92
C SER A 388 -5.30 -23.38 30.36
N TYR A 389 -5.36 -24.32 29.40
CA TYR A 389 -4.17 -24.84 28.75
C TYR A 389 -3.38 -23.76 28.01
N LEU A 390 -4.06 -22.87 27.30
CA LEU A 390 -3.45 -21.74 26.60
C LEU A 390 -2.81 -20.75 27.59
N THR A 391 -3.47 -20.44 28.71
CA THR A 391 -2.91 -19.52 29.71
C THR A 391 -1.68 -20.09 30.42
N GLU A 392 -1.63 -21.41 30.64
CA GLU A 392 -0.53 -22.06 31.37
C GLU A 392 0.69 -22.33 30.47
N ASN A 393 0.48 -22.74 29.22
CA ASN A 393 1.56 -23.26 28.36
C ASN A 393 1.86 -22.40 27.13
N HIS A 394 0.92 -21.55 26.68
CA HIS A 394 1.04 -20.78 25.43
C HIS A 394 0.47 -19.36 25.59
N LEU A 395 0.91 -18.64 26.62
CA LEU A 395 0.42 -17.29 26.90
C LEU A 395 0.63 -16.35 25.70
N ASP A 396 1.72 -16.51 24.94
CA ASP A 396 2.03 -15.79 23.71
C ASP A 396 0.93 -15.93 22.63
N LEU A 397 0.33 -17.12 22.52
CA LEU A 397 -0.73 -17.40 21.55
C LEU A 397 -2.04 -16.67 21.90
N LEU A 398 -2.28 -16.50 23.20
CA LEU A 398 -3.44 -15.78 23.72
C LEU A 398 -3.32 -14.27 23.45
N TRP A 399 -2.11 -13.69 23.60
CA TRP A 399 -1.85 -12.28 23.32
C TRP A 399 -1.81 -11.94 21.82
N THR A 400 -1.26 -12.84 21.00
CA THR A 400 -1.21 -12.66 19.54
C THR A 400 -2.59 -12.76 18.90
N THR A 401 -3.53 -13.49 19.53
CA THR A 401 -4.88 -13.67 19.02
C THR A 401 -5.82 -12.57 19.53
N SER A 402 -6.02 -11.52 18.73
CA SER A 402 -6.84 -10.33 19.07
C SER A 402 -8.28 -10.63 19.52
N ARG A 403 -8.84 -11.78 19.14
CA ARG A 403 -10.20 -12.19 19.57
C ARG A 403 -10.23 -12.85 20.94
N LEU A 404 -9.11 -13.41 21.41
CA LEU A 404 -8.97 -13.99 22.75
C LEU A 404 -8.43 -12.97 23.76
N THR A 405 -7.99 -11.80 23.32
CA THR A 405 -7.67 -10.69 24.24
C THR A 405 -8.92 -9.99 24.77
N ASN A 406 -10.06 -10.05 24.06
CA ASN A 406 -11.35 -9.48 24.49
C ASN A 406 -12.40 -10.56 24.83
N ILE A 407 -11.99 -11.53 25.68
CA ILE A 407 -12.87 -12.62 26.15
C ILE A 407 -14.15 -12.09 26.83
N PRO A 408 -14.09 -11.08 27.74
CA PRO A 408 -15.29 -10.59 28.42
C PRO A 408 -16.38 -10.10 27.46
N TYR A 409 -16.00 -9.38 26.40
CA TYR A 409 -16.97 -8.92 25.39
C TYR A 409 -17.63 -10.08 24.66
N ARG A 410 -16.85 -11.06 24.16
CA ARG A 410 -17.42 -12.17 23.38
C ARG A 410 -18.32 -13.08 24.21
N ALA A 411 -17.85 -13.42 25.41
CA ALA A 411 -18.64 -14.21 26.35
C ALA A 411 -19.94 -13.49 26.73
N SER A 412 -19.90 -12.16 26.88
CA SER A 412 -21.07 -11.39 27.31
C SER A 412 -22.03 -11.00 26.19
N ALA A 413 -21.52 -10.63 25.01
CA ALA A 413 -22.32 -10.02 23.95
C ALA A 413 -22.75 -10.99 22.85
N ILE A 414 -21.98 -12.05 22.60
CA ILE A 414 -22.18 -12.94 21.45
C ILE A 414 -22.76 -14.29 21.89
N TYR A 415 -22.20 -14.90 22.94
CA TYR A 415 -22.57 -16.27 23.32
C TYR A 415 -23.39 -16.37 24.60
N GLY A 416 -23.39 -15.33 25.44
CA GLY A 416 -24.12 -15.35 26.70
C GLY A 416 -23.57 -16.41 27.67
N ASN A 417 -22.26 -16.46 27.88
CA ASN A 417 -21.61 -17.58 28.58
C ASN A 417 -20.95 -17.16 29.91
N PRO A 418 -21.64 -17.31 31.05
CA PRO A 418 -21.08 -16.95 32.37
C PRO A 418 -19.97 -17.91 32.83
N LYS A 419 -19.88 -19.13 32.28
CA LYS A 419 -18.81 -20.09 32.63
C LYS A 419 -17.43 -19.63 32.13
N VAL A 420 -17.39 -18.99 30.96
CA VAL A 420 -16.14 -18.40 30.45
C VAL A 420 -15.76 -17.14 31.24
N LEU A 421 -16.77 -16.36 31.68
CA LEU A 421 -16.55 -15.17 32.51
C LEU A 421 -16.04 -15.52 33.92
N THR A 422 -16.62 -16.53 34.58
CA THR A 422 -16.12 -17.08 35.85
C THR A 422 -14.68 -17.56 35.70
N TRP A 423 -14.38 -18.36 34.67
CA TRP A 423 -13.02 -18.78 34.39
C TRP A 423 -12.07 -17.59 34.22
N TRP A 424 -12.45 -16.58 33.43
CA TRP A 424 -11.62 -15.38 33.20
C TRP A 424 -11.38 -14.58 34.49
N ARG A 425 -12.40 -14.46 35.36
CA ARG A 425 -12.30 -13.83 36.68
C ARG A 425 -11.39 -14.62 37.62
N ASP A 426 -11.43 -15.95 37.58
CA ASP A 426 -10.72 -16.81 38.53
C ASP A 426 -9.31 -17.19 38.05
N ALA A 427 -9.00 -17.00 36.76
CA ALA A 427 -7.70 -17.30 36.17
C ALA A 427 -6.58 -16.43 36.79
N PRO A 428 -5.54 -17.02 37.42
CA PRO A 428 -4.45 -16.28 38.05
C PRO A 428 -3.38 -15.82 37.06
N ALA A 429 -3.27 -16.47 35.90
CA ALA A 429 -2.19 -16.28 34.93
C ALA A 429 -2.36 -15.06 33.99
N LEU A 430 -3.48 -14.32 34.07
CA LEU A 430 -3.75 -13.16 33.21
C LEU A 430 -3.32 -11.85 33.89
N PRO A 431 -2.27 -11.14 33.41
CA PRO A 431 -1.90 -9.82 33.90
C PRO A 431 -2.94 -8.77 33.44
N ASN A 432 -3.55 -8.09 34.41
CA ASN A 432 -4.62 -7.09 34.28
C ASN A 432 -5.95 -7.59 33.68
N LYS A 433 -6.94 -7.78 34.56
CA LYS A 433 -8.35 -8.09 34.22
C LYS A 433 -9.14 -6.84 33.85
N GLU A 434 -8.63 -6.06 32.89
CA GLU A 434 -9.34 -4.89 32.39
C GLU A 434 -10.41 -5.30 31.36
N TYR A 435 -11.59 -4.69 31.46
CA TYR A 435 -12.68 -4.86 30.51
C TYR A 435 -13.38 -3.53 30.24
N MET A 436 -13.97 -3.43 29.04
CA MET A 436 -14.66 -2.25 28.56
C MET A 436 -16.17 -2.35 28.81
N ALA A 437 -16.85 -1.20 28.73
CA ALA A 437 -18.31 -1.12 28.85
C ALA A 437 -19.06 -1.97 27.81
N ASP A 438 -18.44 -2.19 26.66
CA ASP A 438 -19.00 -2.95 25.53
C ASP A 438 -19.46 -4.37 25.92
N ALA A 439 -18.88 -4.99 26.96
CA ALA A 439 -19.28 -6.32 27.40
C ALA A 439 -20.70 -6.33 27.99
N MET A 440 -21.00 -5.39 28.90
CA MET A 440 -22.33 -5.25 29.50
C MET A 440 -23.34 -4.62 28.52
N ASP A 441 -22.88 -3.68 27.68
CA ASP A 441 -23.71 -3.07 26.64
C ASP A 441 -24.16 -4.13 25.62
N GLY A 442 -23.24 -5.02 25.22
CA GLY A 442 -23.52 -6.12 24.31
C GLY A 442 -24.41 -7.21 24.94
N ALA A 443 -24.22 -7.55 26.22
CA ALA A 443 -25.12 -8.45 26.93
C ALA A 443 -26.56 -7.91 27.00
N SER A 444 -26.70 -6.60 27.23
CA SER A 444 -27.98 -5.91 27.25
C SER A 444 -28.67 -5.93 25.88
N ARG A 445 -27.90 -5.73 24.80
CA ARG A 445 -28.40 -5.85 23.43
C ARG A 445 -28.89 -7.27 23.11
N ALA A 446 -28.10 -8.28 23.48
CA ALA A 446 -28.39 -9.68 23.15
C ALA A 446 -29.55 -10.26 23.97
N GLY A 447 -29.86 -9.69 25.14
CA GLY A 447 -30.91 -10.21 26.02
C GLY A 447 -30.42 -11.19 27.07
N TYR A 448 -29.11 -11.24 27.36
CA TYR A 448 -28.53 -12.25 28.24
C TYR A 448 -28.60 -11.85 29.72
N LEU A 449 -29.77 -12.05 30.33
CA LEU A 449 -30.04 -11.75 31.74
C LEU A 449 -29.08 -12.45 32.68
N HIS A 450 -28.82 -13.74 32.46
CA HIS A 450 -27.92 -14.55 33.27
C HIS A 450 -26.47 -14.07 33.25
N VAL A 451 -26.05 -13.38 32.18
CA VAL A 451 -24.74 -12.73 32.12
C VAL A 451 -24.73 -11.40 32.87
N LEU A 452 -25.79 -10.60 32.75
CA LEU A 452 -25.92 -9.35 33.51
C LEU A 452 -25.97 -9.62 35.02
N ASP A 453 -26.71 -10.66 35.41
CA ASP A 453 -26.77 -11.13 36.79
C ASP A 453 -25.41 -11.63 37.28
N TRP A 454 -24.66 -12.31 36.42
CA TRP A 454 -23.27 -12.68 36.72
C TRP A 454 -22.39 -11.45 36.94
N TRP A 455 -22.48 -10.42 36.08
CA TRP A 455 -21.70 -9.18 36.24
C TRP A 455 -22.01 -8.49 37.56
N LEU A 456 -23.29 -8.42 37.95
CA LEU A 456 -23.74 -7.84 39.21
C LEU A 456 -23.16 -8.55 40.43
N HIS A 457 -23.14 -9.89 40.42
CA HIS A 457 -22.64 -10.71 41.52
C HIS A 457 -21.14 -11.03 41.45
N SER A 458 -20.44 -10.62 40.37
CA SER A 458 -19.04 -10.97 40.13
C SER A 458 -18.05 -10.33 41.11
N GLY A 459 -18.45 -9.24 41.77
CA GLY A 459 -17.57 -8.40 42.60
C GLY A 459 -16.68 -7.45 41.79
N LEU A 460 -16.84 -7.37 40.46
CA LEU A 460 -16.07 -6.50 39.58
C LEU A 460 -16.80 -5.15 39.35
N PRO A 461 -16.08 -4.05 39.04
CA PRO A 461 -16.71 -2.73 38.81
C PRO A 461 -17.67 -2.70 37.61
N LEU A 462 -18.96 -2.41 37.81
CA LEU A 462 -19.92 -2.36 36.70
C LEU A 462 -19.59 -1.24 35.70
N ARG A 463 -19.14 -1.60 34.50
CA ARG A 463 -18.82 -0.68 33.41
C ARG A 463 -19.85 -0.84 32.31
N TYR A 464 -20.67 0.18 32.10
CA TYR A 464 -21.68 0.23 31.05
C TYR A 464 -21.94 1.69 30.60
N SER A 465 -22.40 1.84 29.37
CA SER A 465 -22.71 3.15 28.77
C SER A 465 -24.22 3.31 28.55
N GLU A 466 -24.63 4.45 27.99
CA GLU A 466 -26.02 4.65 27.51
C GLU A 466 -26.44 3.57 26.49
N ARG A 467 -25.46 2.97 25.80
CA ARG A 467 -25.68 1.93 24.78
C ARG A 467 -26.35 0.68 25.33
N ALA A 468 -26.18 0.36 26.62
CA ALA A 468 -26.83 -0.79 27.26
C ALA A 468 -28.36 -0.69 27.18
N LEU A 469 -28.92 0.43 27.65
CA LEU A 469 -30.36 0.67 27.65
C LEU A 469 -30.88 1.01 26.25
N GLU A 470 -30.08 1.74 25.46
CA GLU A 470 -30.39 2.08 24.08
C GLU A 470 -30.57 0.84 23.19
N ALA A 471 -29.62 -0.08 23.24
CA ALA A 471 -29.64 -1.29 22.44
C ALA A 471 -30.70 -2.29 22.93
N ALA A 472 -30.87 -2.44 24.25
CA ALA A 472 -31.96 -3.25 24.81
C ALA A 472 -33.34 -2.74 24.34
N SER A 473 -33.52 -1.42 24.30
CA SER A 473 -34.76 -0.78 23.83
C SER A 473 -34.98 -0.96 22.33
N ALA A 474 -33.93 -0.84 21.52
CA ALA A 474 -33.96 -1.03 20.07
C ALA A 474 -34.30 -2.48 19.67
N GLU A 475 -33.77 -3.47 20.42
CA GLU A 475 -34.01 -4.90 20.15
C GLU A 475 -35.31 -5.42 20.80
N GLY A 476 -35.96 -4.64 21.67
CA GLY A 476 -37.22 -5.03 22.31
C GLY A 476 -37.06 -5.90 23.56
N ARG A 477 -35.94 -5.81 24.27
CA ARG A 477 -35.60 -6.66 25.42
C ARG A 477 -36.18 -6.11 26.73
N ILE A 478 -37.48 -6.32 26.96
CA ILE A 478 -38.18 -5.80 28.15
C ILE A 478 -37.61 -6.37 29.44
N ASP A 479 -37.34 -7.67 29.48
CA ASP A 479 -36.81 -8.33 30.68
C ASP A 479 -35.45 -7.74 31.10
N VAL A 480 -34.64 -7.28 30.15
CA VAL A 480 -33.36 -6.60 30.42
C VAL A 480 -33.59 -5.21 30.98
N LEU A 481 -34.58 -4.47 30.48
CA LEU A 481 -34.94 -3.15 30.99
C LEU A 481 -35.48 -3.24 32.43
N ASP A 482 -36.32 -4.25 32.71
CA ASP A 482 -36.77 -4.57 34.06
C ASP A 482 -35.61 -4.97 34.97
N TRP A 483 -34.66 -5.76 34.47
CA TRP A 483 -33.44 -6.09 35.18
C TRP A 483 -32.62 -4.84 35.54
N TRP A 484 -32.41 -3.91 34.61
CA TRP A 484 -31.70 -2.66 34.90
C TRP A 484 -32.43 -1.79 35.93
N LYS A 485 -33.76 -1.70 35.84
CA LYS A 485 -34.59 -0.96 36.80
C LYS A 485 -34.50 -1.57 38.21
N THR A 486 -34.63 -2.89 38.32
CA THR A 486 -34.54 -3.61 39.60
C THR A 486 -33.12 -3.56 40.18
N ALA A 487 -32.09 -3.75 39.34
CA ALA A 487 -30.69 -3.63 39.75
C ALA A 487 -30.35 -2.22 40.26
N SER A 488 -30.89 -1.17 39.61
CA SER A 488 -30.72 0.22 40.05
C SER A 488 -31.42 0.50 41.39
N ALA A 489 -32.63 -0.01 41.58
CA ALA A 489 -33.39 0.16 42.81
C ALA A 489 -32.79 -0.59 44.01
N ASN A 490 -32.19 -1.76 43.78
CA ASN A 490 -31.59 -2.60 44.81
C ASN A 490 -30.09 -2.30 45.04
N ALA A 491 -29.50 -1.35 44.30
CA ALA A 491 -28.09 -1.02 44.41
C ALA A 491 -27.78 -0.35 45.77
N PRO A 492 -26.73 -0.79 46.50
CA PRO A 492 -26.39 -0.19 47.77
C PRO A 492 -25.80 1.23 47.57
N ALA A 493 -26.00 2.11 48.55
CA ALA A 493 -25.60 3.53 48.45
C ALA A 493 -24.10 3.76 48.18
N HIS A 494 -23.24 2.81 48.56
CA HIS A 494 -21.79 2.87 48.31
C HIS A 494 -21.36 2.42 46.89
N SER A 495 -22.28 1.82 46.12
CA SER A 495 -22.06 1.35 44.74
C SER A 495 -23.34 1.51 43.91
N PRO A 496 -23.74 2.76 43.58
CA PRO A 496 -24.96 3.00 42.82
C PRO A 496 -24.85 2.50 41.38
N VAL A 497 -25.96 1.98 40.85
CA VAL A 497 -26.10 1.61 39.43
C VAL A 497 -26.99 2.65 38.74
N PRO A 498 -26.44 3.77 38.24
CA PRO A 498 -27.23 4.83 37.62
C PRO A 498 -27.88 4.38 36.30
N LEU A 499 -29.17 4.62 36.13
CA LEU A 499 -29.85 4.41 34.85
C LEU A 499 -29.40 5.48 33.84
N LYS A 500 -28.97 5.03 32.66
CA LYS A 500 -28.47 5.88 31.56
C LYS A 500 -29.38 5.77 30.33
N PRO A 501 -30.57 6.40 30.33
CA PRO A 501 -31.59 6.18 29.31
C PRO A 501 -31.19 6.67 27.90
N GLY A 502 -30.29 7.66 27.77
CA GLY A 502 -29.78 8.13 26.47
C GLY A 502 -30.89 8.38 25.43
N LYS A 503 -30.72 7.85 24.22
CA LYS A 503 -31.69 7.90 23.11
C LYS A 503 -32.58 6.64 23.01
N SER A 504 -32.77 5.90 24.10
CA SER A 504 -33.45 4.60 24.11
C SER A 504 -34.82 4.59 23.44
N VAL A 505 -35.64 5.59 23.74
CA VAL A 505 -36.99 5.74 23.19
C VAL A 505 -36.97 6.02 21.68
N LEU A 506 -35.97 6.78 21.20
CA LEU A 506 -35.84 7.09 19.78
C LEU A 506 -35.43 5.86 18.96
N LEU A 507 -34.49 5.07 19.49
CA LEU A 507 -34.02 3.84 18.83
C LEU A 507 -35.07 2.73 18.86
N ALA A 508 -35.85 2.63 19.95
CA ALA A 508 -37.03 1.76 20.00
C ALA A 508 -38.06 2.13 18.92
N ALA A 509 -38.31 3.43 18.74
CA ALA A 509 -39.19 3.92 17.68
C ALA A 509 -38.62 3.66 16.27
N GLN A 510 -37.30 3.79 16.10
CA GLN A 510 -36.60 3.52 14.85
C GLN A 510 -36.70 2.06 14.40
N MET A 511 -36.67 1.12 15.36
CA MET A 511 -36.76 -0.32 15.10
C MET A 511 -38.20 -0.87 15.17
N GLY A 512 -39.19 0.00 15.40
CA GLY A 512 -40.59 -0.42 15.43
C GLY A 512 -41.03 -1.15 16.71
N ARG A 513 -40.33 -1.00 17.84
CA ARG A 513 -40.58 -1.76 19.08
C ARG A 513 -41.55 -1.04 20.03
N THR A 514 -42.85 -1.31 19.89
CA THR A 514 -43.91 -0.72 20.75
C THR A 514 -43.82 -1.18 22.21
N ALA A 515 -43.45 -2.44 22.47
CA ALA A 515 -43.29 -2.96 23.82
C ALA A 515 -42.26 -2.16 24.64
N SER A 516 -41.13 -1.77 24.03
CA SER A 516 -40.11 -0.95 24.69
C SER A 516 -40.65 0.44 25.03
N LEU A 517 -41.41 1.05 24.11
CA LEU A 517 -42.02 2.36 24.33
C LEU A 517 -43.06 2.33 25.45
N ALA A 518 -43.89 1.27 25.50
CA ALA A 518 -44.84 1.03 26.57
C ALA A 518 -44.14 0.92 27.92
N TRP A 519 -43.05 0.16 27.95
CA TRP A 519 -42.24 -0.02 29.14
C TRP A 519 -41.62 1.31 29.61
N TRP A 520 -41.03 2.09 28.72
CA TRP A 520 -40.44 3.39 29.09
C TRP A 520 -41.46 4.36 29.68
N ASP A 521 -42.67 4.43 29.12
CA ASP A 521 -43.76 5.27 29.65
C ASP A 521 -44.26 4.78 31.02
N ALA A 522 -44.43 3.47 31.18
CA ALA A 522 -44.84 2.85 32.46
C ALA A 522 -43.72 2.84 33.52
N SER A 523 -42.45 2.95 33.11
CA SER A 523 -41.30 2.78 33.99
C SER A 523 -41.17 3.89 35.04
N GLY A 524 -41.68 5.09 34.75
CA GLY A 524 -41.49 6.31 35.55
C GLY A 524 -40.08 6.90 35.46
N ILE A 525 -39.22 6.38 34.58
CA ILE A 525 -37.84 6.87 34.40
C ILE A 525 -37.86 8.06 33.43
N PRO A 526 -37.27 9.22 33.77
CA PRO A 526 -37.16 10.35 32.85
C PRO A 526 -36.36 9.98 31.59
N TYR A 527 -36.92 10.20 30.41
CA TYR A 527 -36.26 9.96 29.12
C TYR A 527 -36.34 11.20 28.22
N SER A 528 -35.29 11.42 27.40
CA SER A 528 -35.18 12.53 26.45
C SER A 528 -35.69 12.18 25.05
N HIS A 529 -35.84 13.20 24.20
CA HIS A 529 -36.15 13.07 22.76
C HIS A 529 -37.53 12.50 22.41
N ALA A 530 -38.50 12.61 23.32
CA ALA A 530 -39.88 12.19 23.10
C ALA A 530 -40.54 12.90 21.90
N GLU A 531 -40.17 14.16 21.65
CA GLU A 531 -40.65 15.00 20.53
C GLU A 531 -40.21 14.49 19.15
N ASN A 532 -39.14 13.69 19.09
CA ASN A 532 -38.58 13.17 17.85
C ASN A 532 -39.11 11.77 17.49
N VAL A 533 -39.85 11.11 18.39
CA VAL A 533 -40.40 9.76 18.20
C VAL A 533 -41.27 9.69 16.95
N ALA A 534 -42.19 10.65 16.80
CA ALA A 534 -43.12 10.71 15.68
C ALA A 534 -42.39 10.90 14.34
N ARG A 535 -41.31 11.68 14.29
CA ARG A 535 -40.52 11.88 13.08
C ARG A 535 -39.76 10.62 12.68
N ILE A 536 -39.11 9.97 13.64
CA ILE A 536 -38.30 8.78 13.36
C ILE A 536 -39.17 7.58 12.95
N SER A 537 -40.28 7.34 13.64
CA SER A 537 -41.23 6.29 13.25
C SER A 537 -41.83 6.55 11.87
N SER A 538 -42.12 7.82 11.54
CA SER A 538 -42.58 8.20 10.20
C SER A 538 -41.53 7.94 9.13
N THR A 539 -40.27 8.28 9.41
CA THR A 539 -39.15 8.09 8.49
C THR A 539 -38.90 6.61 8.16
N HIS A 540 -39.13 5.70 9.13
CA HIS A 540 -38.88 4.25 8.97
C HIS A 540 -40.14 3.46 8.60
N GLY A 541 -41.28 4.11 8.39
CA GLY A 541 -42.48 3.43 7.91
C GLY A 541 -43.31 2.74 9.00
N HIS A 542 -43.10 3.05 10.29
CA HIS A 542 -43.70 2.34 11.43
C HIS A 542 -45.01 2.98 11.91
N VAL A 543 -46.11 2.66 11.21
CA VAL A 543 -47.47 3.16 11.56
C VAL A 543 -47.95 2.65 12.91
N HIS A 544 -47.68 1.39 13.25
CA HIS A 544 -48.07 0.80 14.54
C HIS A 544 -47.41 1.50 15.74
N VAL A 545 -46.19 2.04 15.56
CA VAL A 545 -45.52 2.87 16.57
C VAL A 545 -46.20 4.23 16.69
N LEU A 546 -46.58 4.86 15.57
CA LEU A 546 -47.30 6.14 15.57
C LEU A 546 -48.67 6.04 16.24
N GLU A 547 -49.42 4.98 15.92
CA GLU A 547 -50.72 4.70 16.52
C GLU A 547 -50.59 4.46 18.04
N PHE A 548 -49.63 3.64 18.44
CA PHE A 548 -49.35 3.40 19.85
C PHE A 548 -48.92 4.69 20.59
N TRP A 549 -48.05 5.50 20.00
CA TRP A 549 -47.59 6.75 20.59
C TRP A 549 -48.72 7.79 20.70
N TYR A 550 -49.63 7.81 19.73
CA TYR A 550 -50.85 8.61 19.76
C TYR A 550 -51.82 8.15 20.85
N GLN A 551 -51.98 6.84 21.06
CA GLN A 551 -52.78 6.31 22.17
C GLN A 551 -52.20 6.70 23.54
N LEU A 552 -50.88 6.73 23.69
CA LEU A 552 -50.21 7.11 24.95
C LEU A 552 -50.27 8.62 25.24
N LYS A 553 -49.97 9.47 24.26
CA LYS A 553 -49.85 10.93 24.46
C LYS A 553 -51.11 11.71 24.10
N GLY A 554 -52.05 11.08 23.40
CA GLY A 554 -53.30 11.67 22.95
C GLY A 554 -53.10 12.87 22.02
N PRO A 555 -54.04 13.84 22.00
CA PRO A 555 -53.97 15.01 21.12
C PRO A 555 -52.86 16.01 21.49
N LYS A 556 -52.10 15.77 22.58
CA LYS A 556 -50.97 16.59 23.02
C LYS A 556 -49.62 16.04 22.53
N MET A 557 -49.63 15.11 21.58
CA MET A 557 -48.42 14.55 20.98
C MET A 557 -47.57 15.65 20.32
N ILE A 558 -46.32 15.81 20.75
CA ILE A 558 -45.39 16.81 20.21
C ILE A 558 -44.69 16.21 18.99
N PHE A 559 -44.70 16.93 17.87
CA PHE A 559 -44.02 16.56 16.63
C PHE A 559 -43.55 17.81 15.88
N ASP A 560 -42.51 17.67 15.04
CA ASP A 560 -42.01 18.76 14.20
C ASP A 560 -42.71 18.81 12.83
N ASN A 561 -42.49 19.87 12.07
CA ASN A 561 -43.04 20.02 10.71
C ASN A 561 -42.33 19.12 9.66
N GLN A 562 -41.33 18.32 10.07
CA GLN A 562 -40.54 17.45 9.20
C GLN A 562 -41.05 16.00 9.21
N VAL A 563 -42.10 15.68 10.00
CA VAL A 563 -42.67 14.32 10.08
C VAL A 563 -43.14 13.74 8.75
N LEU A 564 -43.46 14.57 7.76
CA LEU A 564 -43.90 14.12 6.42
C LEU A 564 -42.75 14.00 5.40
N VAL A 565 -41.58 14.56 5.68
CA VAL A 565 -40.43 14.57 4.76
C VAL A 565 -39.78 13.18 4.67
N GLY A 566 -39.49 12.58 5.84
CA GLY A 566 -38.94 11.22 5.93
C GLY A 566 -39.78 10.14 5.22
N PRO A 567 -41.09 9.99 5.50
CA PRO A 567 -41.93 9.03 4.80
C PRO A 567 -42.07 9.35 3.31
N THR A 568 -41.96 10.62 2.91
CA THR A 568 -41.98 11.01 1.49
C THR A 568 -40.72 10.55 0.76
N LYS A 569 -39.55 10.80 1.33
CA LYS A 569 -38.24 10.39 0.79
C LYS A 569 -38.08 8.87 0.69
N ASN A 570 -38.57 8.14 1.70
CA ASN A 570 -38.41 6.69 1.77
C ASN A 570 -39.60 5.90 1.16
N GLY A 571 -40.60 6.60 0.61
CA GLY A 571 -41.69 5.96 -0.12
C GLY A 571 -42.72 5.21 0.75
N HIS A 572 -43.04 5.76 1.93
CA HIS A 572 -43.97 5.21 2.92
C HIS A 572 -45.36 5.88 2.85
N ASP A 573 -46.17 5.52 1.85
CA ASP A 573 -47.50 6.09 1.61
C ASP A 573 -48.53 5.77 2.71
N HIS A 574 -48.38 4.61 3.36
CA HIS A 574 -49.21 4.20 4.51
C HIS A 574 -49.00 5.10 5.74
N VAL A 575 -47.80 5.64 5.96
CA VAL A 575 -47.53 6.60 7.03
C VAL A 575 -48.19 7.94 6.74
N LEU A 576 -48.10 8.43 5.51
CA LEU A 576 -48.77 9.68 5.10
C LEU A 576 -50.28 9.56 5.23
N GLN A 577 -50.83 8.40 4.84
CA GLN A 577 -52.24 8.10 5.03
C GLN A 577 -52.65 8.15 6.51
N TRP A 578 -51.84 7.57 7.40
CA TRP A 578 -52.09 7.62 8.84
C TRP A 578 -52.12 9.06 9.38
N TRP A 579 -51.13 9.88 9.02
CA TRP A 579 -51.08 11.30 9.43
C TRP A 579 -52.31 12.07 8.95
N LYS A 580 -52.84 11.77 7.75
CA LYS A 580 -54.08 12.36 7.27
C LYS A 580 -55.31 11.94 8.11
N THR A 581 -55.39 10.67 8.50
CA THR A 581 -56.56 10.12 9.21
C THR A 581 -56.56 10.35 10.70
N CYS A 582 -55.40 10.59 11.32
CA CYS A 582 -55.25 10.72 12.79
C CYS A 582 -55.86 12.01 13.38
N GLY A 583 -56.34 12.93 12.55
CA GLY A 583 -57.01 14.17 12.99
C GLY A 583 -56.08 15.26 13.54
N MET A 584 -54.76 15.05 13.52
CA MET A 584 -53.77 16.07 13.89
C MET A 584 -53.42 16.94 12.67
N ARG A 585 -53.41 18.27 12.87
CA ARG A 585 -53.03 19.20 11.81
C ARG A 585 -51.50 19.28 11.72
N VAL A 586 -50.95 18.72 10.65
CA VAL A 586 -49.51 18.79 10.35
C VAL A 586 -49.25 19.90 9.33
N GLU A 587 -48.47 20.89 9.71
CA GLU A 587 -47.98 21.92 8.80
C GLU A 587 -46.70 21.42 8.12
N PHE A 588 -46.60 21.61 6.80
CA PHE A 588 -45.42 21.25 6.02
C PHE A 588 -45.15 22.32 4.97
N LYS A 589 -43.89 22.42 4.53
CA LYS A 589 -43.51 23.29 3.42
C LYS A 589 -43.54 22.50 2.13
N THR A 590 -44.11 23.08 1.08
CA THR A 590 -44.17 22.43 -0.24
C THR A 590 -42.79 22.14 -0.81
N CYS A 591 -41.83 23.06 -0.64
CA CYS A 591 -40.44 22.87 -1.09
C CYS A 591 -39.76 21.67 -0.42
N ASP A 592 -40.01 21.42 0.87
CA ASP A 592 -39.37 20.33 1.61
C ASP A 592 -39.92 18.96 1.15
N ILE A 593 -41.20 18.91 0.74
CA ILE A 593 -41.84 17.71 0.18
C ILE A 593 -41.41 17.48 -1.28
N GLU A 594 -41.26 18.55 -2.07
CA GLU A 594 -40.72 18.48 -3.43
C GLU A 594 -39.27 17.96 -3.43
N GLU A 595 -38.42 18.52 -2.58
CA GLU A 595 -37.03 18.06 -2.40
C GLU A 595 -36.99 16.61 -1.95
N ALA A 596 -37.84 16.21 -0.99
CA ALA A 596 -37.93 14.81 -0.54
C ALA A 596 -38.35 13.83 -1.65
N LEU A 597 -39.20 14.26 -2.59
CA LEU A 597 -39.61 13.44 -3.74
C LEU A 597 -38.52 13.35 -4.80
N GLU A 598 -37.71 14.39 -4.99
CA GLU A 598 -36.54 14.38 -5.88
C GLU A 598 -35.40 13.52 -5.32
N ASP A 599 -35.24 13.51 -4.00
CA ASP A 599 -34.24 12.71 -3.26
C ASP A 599 -34.60 11.22 -3.09
N ALA A 600 -35.82 10.83 -3.45
CA ALA A 600 -36.29 9.46 -3.29
C ALA A 600 -35.60 8.50 -4.28
N ASP A 601 -35.27 7.28 -3.83
CA ASP A 601 -34.58 6.30 -4.68
C ASP A 601 -35.46 5.85 -5.88
N PRO A 602 -35.09 6.18 -7.13
CA PRO A 602 -35.89 5.89 -8.32
C PRO A 602 -36.04 4.39 -8.60
N THR A 603 -35.13 3.56 -8.07
CA THR A 603 -35.07 2.13 -8.39
C THR A 603 -36.10 1.30 -7.61
N SER A 604 -36.60 1.84 -6.49
CA SER A 604 -37.51 1.14 -5.57
C SER A 604 -38.98 1.15 -6.01
N GLY A 605 -39.35 1.98 -6.99
CA GLY A 605 -40.75 2.26 -7.34
C GLY A 605 -41.58 2.91 -6.23
N ALA A 606 -40.95 3.26 -5.10
CA ALA A 606 -41.60 3.78 -3.91
C ALA A 606 -41.95 5.28 -4.03
N GLU A 607 -41.13 6.05 -4.77
CA GLU A 607 -41.42 7.43 -5.16
C GLU A 607 -42.79 7.54 -5.87
N GLY A 608 -43.06 6.65 -6.83
CA GLY A 608 -44.30 6.68 -7.61
C GLY A 608 -45.57 6.43 -6.79
N ARG A 609 -45.48 5.71 -5.66
CA ARG A 609 -46.63 5.50 -4.75
C ARG A 609 -46.93 6.76 -3.96
N VAL A 610 -45.90 7.37 -3.37
CA VAL A 610 -46.06 8.57 -2.56
C VAL A 610 -46.40 9.80 -3.40
N ARG A 611 -45.84 9.93 -4.62
CA ARG A 611 -46.22 10.96 -5.59
C ARG A 611 -47.71 10.90 -5.92
N ARG A 612 -48.23 9.71 -6.25
CA ARG A 612 -49.68 9.48 -6.45
C ARG A 612 -50.51 9.78 -5.20
N TRP A 613 -49.97 9.51 -4.00
CA TRP A 613 -50.64 9.85 -2.76
C TRP A 613 -50.75 11.36 -2.59
N TRP A 614 -49.66 12.12 -2.80
CA TRP A 614 -49.66 13.58 -2.71
C TRP A 614 -50.58 14.25 -3.75
N GLU A 615 -50.57 13.76 -5.00
CA GLU A 615 -51.48 14.22 -6.06
C GLU A 615 -52.95 14.06 -5.67
N ARG A 616 -53.34 12.88 -5.17
CA ARG A 616 -54.72 12.61 -4.71
C ARG A 616 -55.14 13.46 -3.51
N ASN A 617 -54.17 13.97 -2.75
CA ASN A 617 -54.40 14.76 -1.55
C ASN A 617 -54.24 16.27 -1.77
N GLY A 618 -54.29 16.72 -3.03
CA GLY A 618 -54.35 18.14 -3.39
C GLY A 618 -52.98 18.81 -3.58
N LEU A 619 -51.89 18.06 -3.47
CA LEU A 619 -50.56 18.49 -3.89
C LEU A 619 -50.33 17.94 -5.31
N ASN A 620 -50.98 18.58 -6.29
CA ASN A 620 -50.76 18.24 -7.70
C ASN A 620 -49.36 18.69 -8.11
N LEU A 621 -48.38 17.79 -7.99
CA LEU A 621 -47.09 17.87 -8.67
C LEU A 621 -47.25 17.49 -10.15
N GLY A 622 -48.34 18.00 -10.74
CA GLY A 622 -48.62 17.91 -12.15
C GLY A 622 -47.51 18.62 -12.89
N VAL A 623 -47.14 18.01 -14.00
CA VAL A 623 -46.15 18.45 -14.99
C VAL A 623 -46.52 19.85 -15.52
N GLU A 624 -46.30 20.88 -14.72
CA GLU A 624 -46.20 22.26 -15.15
C GLU A 624 -44.90 22.82 -14.56
N LYS A 625 -43.97 23.03 -15.49
CA LYS A 625 -42.80 23.85 -15.27
C LYS A 625 -43.23 25.18 -14.64
N THR A 626 -42.28 25.82 -13.96
CA THR A 626 -42.31 27.17 -13.33
C THR A 626 -43.10 27.25 -12.02
N GLN A 627 -42.52 27.58 -10.86
CA GLN A 627 -41.66 28.74 -10.62
C GLN A 627 -40.96 28.67 -9.24
N VAL A 628 -39.87 27.90 -9.11
CA VAL A 628 -38.78 28.31 -8.21
C VAL A 628 -37.79 29.06 -9.09
N ARG A 629 -37.50 30.31 -8.74
CA ARG A 629 -36.53 31.17 -9.42
C ARG A 629 -35.16 30.47 -9.52
N ARG A 630 -34.94 29.75 -10.62
CA ARG A 630 -33.62 29.33 -11.09
C ARG A 630 -33.55 29.67 -12.57
N LEU A 631 -32.55 30.49 -12.91
CA LEU A 631 -32.31 31.03 -14.24
C LEU A 631 -32.31 29.92 -15.31
N ALA A 632 -33.16 30.12 -16.33
CA ALA A 632 -32.98 29.76 -17.74
C ALA A 632 -32.72 28.29 -18.15
N THR A 633 -33.76 27.45 -18.26
CA THR A 633 -33.81 26.34 -19.25
C THR A 633 -35.27 25.96 -19.60
N ALA A 634 -35.92 26.71 -20.48
CA ALA A 634 -37.20 26.30 -21.06
C ALA A 634 -36.97 25.55 -22.40
N ALA A 635 -37.66 24.41 -22.54
CA ALA A 635 -37.88 23.63 -23.77
C ALA A 635 -36.66 23.21 -24.60
N ILE A 636 -35.97 22.15 -24.17
CA ILE A 636 -34.96 21.46 -25.00
C ILE A 636 -35.63 20.23 -25.62
N PRO A 637 -35.71 20.12 -26.97
CA PRO A 637 -36.26 18.96 -27.69
C PRO A 637 -35.65 17.64 -27.22
N SER A 638 -36.44 16.55 -27.20
CA SER A 638 -36.01 15.24 -26.67
C SER A 638 -34.74 14.68 -27.33
N ILE A 639 -34.49 15.02 -28.61
CA ILE A 639 -33.27 14.63 -29.34
C ILE A 639 -32.00 15.36 -28.83
N LEU A 640 -32.18 16.53 -28.24
CA LEU A 640 -31.12 17.35 -27.66
C LEU A 640 -30.90 17.07 -26.16
N VAL A 641 -31.77 16.27 -25.52
CA VAL A 641 -31.62 15.92 -24.10
C VAL A 641 -30.36 15.07 -23.85
N PRO A 642 -30.07 13.96 -24.57
CA PRO A 642 -28.84 13.22 -24.33
C PRO A 642 -27.58 14.07 -24.58
N PRO A 643 -27.42 14.81 -25.71
CA PRO A 643 -26.30 15.72 -25.90
C PRO A 643 -26.18 16.75 -24.77
N LEU A 644 -27.29 17.35 -24.32
CA LEU A 644 -27.28 18.31 -23.22
C LEU A 644 -26.85 17.68 -21.89
N ILE A 645 -27.30 16.46 -21.58
CA ILE A 645 -26.87 15.73 -20.38
C ILE A 645 -25.39 15.40 -20.46
N PHE A 646 -24.90 14.88 -21.60
CA PHE A 646 -23.48 14.56 -21.75
C PHE A 646 -22.60 15.81 -21.72
N ILE A 647 -23.02 16.90 -22.36
CA ILE A 647 -22.31 18.19 -22.33
C ILE A 647 -22.39 18.81 -20.93
N GLY A 648 -23.55 18.78 -20.29
CA GLY A 648 -23.78 19.31 -18.94
C GLY A 648 -22.99 18.55 -17.89
N LEU A 649 -22.98 17.21 -17.95
CA LEU A 649 -22.18 16.36 -17.08
C LEU A 649 -20.68 16.56 -17.34
N LEU A 650 -20.26 16.67 -18.61
CA LEU A 650 -18.88 16.98 -18.97
C LEU A 650 -18.46 18.33 -18.39
N LEU A 651 -19.26 19.39 -18.58
CA LEU A 651 -19.01 20.72 -18.04
C LEU A 651 -19.07 20.75 -16.52
N GLY A 652 -19.99 20.01 -15.90
CA GLY A 652 -20.12 19.89 -14.45
C GLY A 652 -18.89 19.21 -13.85
N LEU A 653 -18.48 18.06 -14.39
CA LEU A 653 -17.27 17.37 -13.95
C LEU A 653 -15.99 18.16 -14.26
N TRP A 654 -15.97 18.89 -15.38
CA TRP A 654 -14.87 19.77 -15.76
C TRP A 654 -14.74 20.94 -14.78
N THR A 655 -15.82 21.66 -14.49
CA THR A 655 -15.85 22.78 -13.55
C THR A 655 -15.53 22.31 -12.14
N TRP A 656 -16.10 21.19 -11.69
CA TRP A 656 -15.81 20.56 -10.41
C TRP A 656 -14.33 20.22 -10.26
N LYS A 657 -13.72 19.57 -11.26
CA LYS A 657 -12.28 19.25 -11.23
C LYS A 657 -11.42 20.51 -11.20
N CYS A 658 -11.73 21.50 -12.03
CA CYS A 658 -11.02 22.79 -12.04
C CYS A 658 -11.12 23.48 -10.67
N PHE A 659 -12.33 23.53 -10.09
CA PHE A 659 -12.57 24.11 -8.78
C PHE A 659 -11.70 23.45 -7.70
N TRP A 660 -11.72 22.12 -7.61
CA TRP A 660 -10.94 21.41 -6.60
C TRP A 660 -9.43 21.53 -6.79
N ILE A 661 -8.95 21.60 -8.04
CA ILE A 661 -7.52 21.82 -8.32
C ILE A 661 -7.07 23.21 -7.85
N ILE A 662 -7.90 24.24 -7.99
CA ILE A 662 -7.61 25.58 -7.48
C ILE A 662 -7.66 25.57 -5.95
N VAL A 663 -8.74 25.06 -5.35
CA VAL A 663 -8.92 25.04 -3.88
C VAL A 663 -7.82 24.23 -3.17
N MET A 664 -7.39 23.12 -3.77
CA MET A 664 -6.34 22.25 -3.21
C MET A 664 -4.95 22.54 -3.75
N GLN A 665 -4.76 23.66 -4.47
CA GLN A 665 -3.51 23.95 -5.17
C GLN A 665 -2.28 23.87 -4.27
N ASN A 666 -2.32 24.47 -3.07
CA ASN A 666 -1.17 24.43 -2.15
C ASN A 666 -0.84 23.00 -1.69
N LYS A 667 -1.84 22.13 -1.55
CA LYS A 667 -1.60 20.70 -1.21
C LYS A 667 -1.05 19.91 -2.40
N LEU A 668 -1.35 20.33 -3.63
CA LEU A 668 -0.86 19.70 -4.86
C LEU A 668 0.56 20.16 -5.22
N LEU A 669 0.88 21.43 -4.96
CA LEU A 669 2.20 22.00 -5.25
C LEU A 669 3.22 21.68 -4.14
N TYR A 670 2.82 21.71 -2.88
CA TYR A 670 3.69 21.44 -1.74
C TYR A 670 3.37 20.08 -1.12
N ILE A 671 3.98 19.02 -1.66
CA ILE A 671 3.60 17.64 -1.36
C ILE A 671 4.45 17.10 -0.21
N SER A 672 4.21 17.64 0.99
CA SER A 672 5.01 17.30 2.17
C SER A 672 4.75 15.92 2.79
N TRP A 673 3.80 15.17 2.25
CA TRP A 673 3.43 13.82 2.72
C TRP A 673 3.85 12.71 1.75
N LEU A 674 4.41 13.05 0.58
CA LEU A 674 4.80 12.09 -0.45
C LEU A 674 6.32 12.15 -0.68
N PRO A 675 7.05 11.01 -0.68
CA PRO A 675 6.59 9.64 -0.38
C PRO A 675 5.91 9.47 1.00
N PRO A 676 5.01 8.47 1.18
CA PRO A 676 4.33 8.24 2.46
C PRO A 676 5.35 8.05 3.59
N PHE A 677 5.04 8.54 4.79
CA PHE A 677 5.91 8.47 5.98
C PHE A 677 7.21 9.28 5.94
N THR A 678 7.46 10.08 4.90
CA THR A 678 8.66 10.94 4.84
C THR A 678 8.77 11.96 5.98
N ARG A 679 7.64 12.36 6.57
CA ARG A 679 7.62 13.23 7.76
C ARG A 679 8.09 12.55 9.04
N SER A 680 8.06 11.23 9.12
CA SER A 680 8.53 10.46 10.28
C SER A 680 9.99 10.00 10.16
N GLU A 681 10.64 10.26 9.03
CA GLU A 681 12.06 9.95 8.85
C GLU A 681 12.93 10.83 9.74
N VAL A 682 14.03 10.26 10.23
CA VAL A 682 14.98 10.93 11.11
C VAL A 682 16.37 10.95 10.46
N ILE A 683 17.23 11.89 10.87
CA ILE A 683 18.59 12.03 10.32
C ILE A 683 19.40 10.73 10.50
N SER A 684 19.18 10.00 11.60
CA SER A 684 19.86 8.73 11.90
C SER A 684 19.62 7.63 10.86
N ASP A 685 18.48 7.68 10.15
CA ASP A 685 18.15 6.70 9.12
C ASP A 685 19.15 6.75 7.94
N TYR A 686 19.76 7.92 7.71
CA TYR A 686 20.68 8.20 6.60
C TYR A 686 22.14 8.40 7.03
N GLU A 687 22.45 8.30 8.32
CA GLU A 687 23.77 8.67 8.86
C GLU A 687 24.91 7.89 8.19
N VAL A 688 24.71 6.60 7.93
CA VAL A 688 25.71 5.71 7.31
C VAL A 688 26.10 6.18 5.91
N GLU A 689 25.11 6.57 5.08
CA GLU A 689 25.33 7.04 3.72
C GLU A 689 25.95 8.45 3.67
N CYS A 690 25.70 9.25 4.72
CA CYS A 690 26.19 10.62 4.83
C CYS A 690 27.66 10.73 5.26
N ARG A 691 28.22 9.68 5.89
CA ARG A 691 29.63 9.72 6.37
C ARG A 691 30.61 10.08 5.24
N PRO A 692 31.60 10.96 5.51
CA PRO A 692 32.02 11.49 6.81
C PRO A 692 31.28 12.77 7.24
N VAL A 693 30.27 13.23 6.48
CA VAL A 693 29.48 14.41 6.84
C VAL A 693 28.59 14.06 8.03
N LYS A 694 28.61 14.90 9.06
CA LYS A 694 27.69 14.83 10.20
C LYS A 694 26.59 15.86 10.01
N TRP A 695 25.35 15.43 10.20
CA TRP A 695 24.16 16.27 10.10
C TRP A 695 23.52 16.47 11.46
N GLU A 696 23.15 17.72 11.76
CA GLU A 696 22.44 18.10 12.99
C GLU A 696 21.15 18.84 12.65
N GLU A 697 20.08 18.57 13.41
CA GLU A 697 18.85 19.33 13.35
C GLU A 697 18.95 20.59 14.22
N LYS A 698 18.61 21.74 13.64
CA LYS A 698 18.43 23.02 14.32
C LYS A 698 16.99 23.50 14.14
N GLN A 699 16.48 24.21 15.14
CA GLN A 699 15.14 24.78 15.12
C GLN A 699 15.23 26.31 15.04
N ILE A 700 14.57 26.89 14.04
CA ILE A 700 14.51 28.34 13.82
C ILE A 700 13.06 28.81 13.76
N ARG A 701 12.85 30.12 13.68
CA ARG A 701 11.52 30.70 13.47
C ARG A 701 11.49 31.52 12.20
N SER A 702 10.43 31.35 11.43
CA SER A 702 10.10 32.21 10.30
C SER A 702 9.82 33.64 10.76
N LEU A 703 9.75 34.59 9.82
CA LEU A 703 9.45 35.99 10.11
C LEU A 703 8.07 36.20 10.76
N ASP A 704 7.12 35.27 10.53
CA ASP A 704 5.80 35.26 11.17
C ASP A 704 5.73 34.39 12.45
N GLY A 705 6.87 33.90 12.94
CA GLY A 705 6.96 33.10 14.17
C GLY A 705 6.75 31.59 14.00
N THR A 706 6.42 31.12 12.79
CA THR A 706 6.28 29.69 12.47
C THR A 706 7.57 28.93 12.80
N LYS A 707 7.48 27.78 13.49
CA LYS A 707 8.66 26.94 13.80
C LYS A 707 9.12 26.19 12.56
N LEU A 708 10.40 26.30 12.24
CA LEU A 708 11.04 25.66 11.09
C LEU A 708 12.22 24.82 11.55
N ALA A 709 12.43 23.69 10.89
CA ALA A 709 13.58 22.83 11.05
C ALA A 709 14.62 23.09 9.95
N VAL A 710 15.88 23.00 10.33
CA VAL A 710 17.04 23.21 9.47
C VAL A 710 18.04 22.09 9.72
N CYS A 711 18.51 21.44 8.67
CA CYS A 711 19.58 20.45 8.78
C CYS A 711 20.92 21.10 8.45
N GLU A 712 21.88 20.98 9.35
CA GLU A 712 23.23 21.53 9.23
C GLU A 712 24.23 20.40 9.02
N GLY A 713 24.99 20.43 7.92
CA GLY A 713 25.92 19.38 7.52
C GLY A 713 27.36 19.88 7.47
N ARG A 714 28.25 19.26 8.25
CA ARG A 714 29.69 19.58 8.32
C ARG A 714 30.56 18.33 8.25
N ILE A 715 31.77 18.46 7.71
CA ILE A 715 32.80 17.42 7.81
C ILE A 715 33.68 17.77 9.03
N PRO A 716 33.76 16.89 10.04
CA PRO A 716 34.62 17.14 11.20
C PRO A 716 36.09 17.24 10.78
N SER A 717 36.74 18.34 11.14
CA SER A 717 38.17 18.56 10.89
C SER A 717 38.99 17.48 11.61
N SER A 718 39.87 16.80 10.87
CA SER A 718 40.79 15.81 11.45
C SER A 718 41.88 16.49 12.29
N LEU A 719 41.80 16.31 13.62
CA LEU A 719 42.89 16.45 14.62
C LEU A 719 43.55 17.83 14.80
N LYS A 720 42.96 18.63 15.69
CA LYS A 720 43.60 19.35 16.82
C LYS A 720 42.49 20.06 17.60
N ASP A 721 41.92 19.36 18.59
CA ASP A 721 41.16 19.87 19.74
C ASP A 721 40.24 18.77 20.27
N ARG A 722 40.86 17.69 20.74
CA ARG A 722 40.24 16.85 21.76
C ARG A 722 40.58 17.47 23.11
N GLY A 723 39.65 18.24 23.65
CA GLY A 723 39.71 18.65 25.06
C GLY A 723 39.08 20.00 25.35
N SER A 724 37.77 20.17 25.18
CA SER A 724 36.98 21.15 25.95
C SER A 724 35.49 20.83 25.86
N THR A 725 34.93 20.35 26.96
CA THR A 725 33.49 20.26 27.23
C THR A 725 32.86 21.68 27.20
N PRO A 726 31.62 21.89 26.73
CA PRO A 726 31.01 23.22 26.73
C PRO A 726 30.53 23.58 28.15
N GLY A 727 31.42 24.21 28.92
CA GLY A 727 31.12 24.85 30.20
C GLY A 727 30.87 26.34 30.01
N ILE A 728 29.72 26.80 30.50
CA ILE A 728 29.39 28.21 30.77
C ILE A 728 30.48 28.82 31.68
N CYS A 729 30.95 30.04 31.38
CA CYS A 729 31.37 31.12 32.33
C CYS A 729 32.13 32.23 31.55
N THR A 730 31.55 33.42 31.40
CA THR A 730 31.79 34.67 32.18
C THR A 730 33.13 35.38 31.96
N SER A 731 33.00 36.68 31.71
CA SER A 731 33.99 37.74 31.52
C SER A 731 35.19 37.76 32.49
N SER A 732 36.39 38.05 31.97
CA SER A 732 37.23 39.20 32.42
C SER A 732 38.61 39.29 31.73
N SER A 733 39.01 40.55 31.51
CA SER A 733 40.39 41.12 31.47
C SER A 733 41.37 40.89 30.30
N GLN A 734 41.51 41.98 29.53
CA GLN A 734 42.71 42.76 29.16
C GLN A 734 43.94 42.15 28.43
N ASN A 735 44.24 42.83 27.31
CA ASN A 735 45.53 43.18 26.70
C ASN A 735 46.51 42.06 26.29
N LYS A 736 46.63 41.87 24.96
CA LYS A 736 47.94 41.86 24.27
C LYS A 736 47.79 41.98 22.74
N GLU A 737 48.40 43.05 22.23
CA GLU A 737 49.17 43.20 20.99
C GLU A 737 48.65 42.61 19.67
N THR A 738 48.44 43.54 18.75
CA THR A 738 48.22 43.45 17.31
C THR A 738 49.24 42.54 16.60
N VAL A 739 48.83 41.30 16.32
CA VAL A 739 49.35 40.48 15.23
C VAL A 739 48.21 40.34 14.22
N GLY A 740 48.45 40.67 12.95
CA GLY A 740 47.40 40.67 11.91
C GLY A 740 46.77 39.29 11.74
N LEU A 741 45.58 39.08 12.32
CA LEU A 741 44.79 37.87 12.13
C LEU A 741 44.30 37.82 10.68
N LYS A 742 44.82 36.87 9.90
CA LYS A 742 44.22 36.47 8.62
C LYS A 742 42.78 36.00 8.88
N ARG A 743 41.79 36.65 8.27
CA ARG A 743 40.37 36.27 8.40
C ARG A 743 40.13 34.89 7.81
N LYS A 744 39.50 33.98 8.56
CA LYS A 744 39.11 32.64 8.07
C LYS A 744 37.98 32.79 7.06
N ARG A 745 38.04 32.11 5.91
CA ARG A 745 36.97 32.16 4.91
C ARG A 745 35.96 31.05 5.22
N SER A 746 34.66 31.38 5.30
CA SER A 746 33.60 30.41 5.54
C SER A 746 32.54 30.52 4.45
N VAL A 747 32.29 29.42 3.75
CA VAL A 747 31.29 29.35 2.68
C VAL A 747 30.12 28.49 3.16
N VAL A 748 28.94 29.11 3.27
CA VAL A 748 27.72 28.41 3.67
C VAL A 748 26.82 28.23 2.44
N ILE A 749 26.53 26.97 2.12
CA ILE A 749 25.66 26.57 1.02
C ILE A 749 24.25 26.37 1.57
N CYS A 750 23.38 27.32 1.29
CA CYS A 750 21.98 27.34 1.68
C CYS A 750 21.14 26.56 0.64
N TYR A 751 20.71 25.36 1.02
CA TYR A 751 19.93 24.46 0.16
C TYR A 751 18.42 24.64 0.34
N PHE A 752 17.74 24.81 -0.79
CA PHE A 752 16.30 24.92 -0.94
C PHE A 752 15.76 23.70 -1.70
N GLN A 753 15.03 22.84 -0.99
CA GLN A 753 14.51 21.59 -1.54
C GLN A 753 13.35 21.80 -2.54
N GLY A 754 13.08 20.77 -3.33
CA GLY A 754 11.96 20.71 -4.27
C GLY A 754 10.60 20.45 -3.61
N ASN A 755 9.60 20.14 -4.44
CA ASN A 755 8.18 20.02 -4.06
C ASN A 755 7.80 18.73 -3.30
N GLY A 756 8.62 17.68 -3.36
CA GLY A 756 8.32 16.36 -2.80
C GLY A 756 9.45 15.82 -1.93
N GLY A 757 9.06 15.05 -0.90
CA GLY A 757 9.92 14.46 0.10
C GLY A 757 10.22 15.37 1.29
N SER A 758 10.84 14.78 2.31
CA SER A 758 11.36 15.47 3.49
C SER A 758 12.85 15.77 3.33
N THR A 759 13.37 16.64 4.20
CA THR A 759 14.78 17.07 4.16
C THR A 759 15.77 15.91 4.45
N PRO A 760 15.52 14.98 5.39
CA PRO A 760 16.41 13.83 5.63
C PRO A 760 16.74 13.00 4.38
N MET A 761 15.77 12.73 3.51
CA MET A 761 16.01 11.98 2.26
C MET A 761 17.03 12.62 1.33
N ARG A 762 17.26 13.94 1.44
CA ARG A 762 18.19 14.69 0.58
C ARG A 762 19.62 14.69 1.13
N LEU A 763 19.81 14.36 2.41
CA LEU A 763 21.11 14.45 3.08
C LEU A 763 22.20 13.57 2.42
N PRO A 764 21.94 12.34 1.93
CA PRO A 764 22.97 11.55 1.22
C PRO A 764 23.53 12.27 -0.02
N LEU A 765 22.65 12.88 -0.83
CA LEU A 765 23.03 13.66 -2.01
C LEU A 765 23.88 14.87 -1.62
N LEU A 766 23.40 15.67 -0.65
CA LEU A 766 24.11 16.85 -0.15
C LEU A 766 25.49 16.46 0.42
N SER A 767 25.57 15.33 1.12
CA SER A 767 26.82 14.82 1.67
C SER A 767 27.82 14.42 0.61
N GLN A 768 27.35 13.83 -0.51
CA GLN A 768 28.23 13.51 -1.64
C GLN A 768 28.82 14.76 -2.28
N VAL A 769 28.02 15.82 -2.42
CA VAL A 769 28.49 17.11 -2.94
C VAL A 769 29.52 17.73 -1.99
N LEU A 770 29.22 17.81 -0.68
CA LEU A 770 30.14 18.38 0.30
C LEU A 770 31.49 17.64 0.38
N ARG A 771 31.45 16.30 0.27
CA ARG A 771 32.66 15.46 0.13
C ARG A 771 33.48 15.88 -1.09
N SER A 772 32.86 15.95 -2.27
CA SER A 772 33.56 16.32 -3.49
C SER A 772 34.09 17.76 -3.47
N ILE A 773 33.41 18.70 -2.80
CA ILE A 773 33.93 20.08 -2.58
C ILE A 773 35.21 20.02 -1.74
N THR A 774 35.19 19.26 -0.64
CA THR A 774 36.32 19.16 0.30
C THR A 774 37.51 18.41 -0.30
N GLU A 775 37.26 17.43 -1.16
CA GLU A 775 38.30 16.73 -1.92
C GLU A 775 38.91 17.65 -3.00
N ALA A 776 38.07 18.36 -3.74
CA ALA A 776 38.52 19.27 -4.79
C ALA A 776 39.30 20.46 -4.23
N SER A 777 38.87 21.05 -3.10
CA SER A 777 39.58 22.17 -2.46
C SER A 777 41.00 21.78 -2.05
N LYS A 778 41.18 20.58 -1.48
CA LYS A 778 42.52 20.05 -1.13
C LYS A 778 43.42 19.82 -2.35
N SER A 779 42.85 19.50 -3.51
CA SER A 779 43.62 19.24 -4.74
C SER A 779 44.11 20.52 -5.42
N THR A 780 43.43 21.65 -5.20
CA THR A 780 43.77 22.95 -5.80
C THR A 780 44.89 23.68 -5.02
N ASP A 781 45.10 23.34 -3.75
CA ASP A 781 46.10 23.95 -2.85
C ASP A 781 47.57 23.57 -3.14
N GLY A 782 47.85 22.88 -4.26
CA GLY A 782 49.21 22.45 -4.62
C GLY A 782 50.13 23.53 -5.24
N THR A 783 49.61 24.70 -5.63
CA THR A 783 50.37 25.63 -6.51
C THR A 783 50.37 27.12 -6.14
N THR A 784 49.72 27.58 -5.08
CA THR A 784 49.79 29.00 -4.68
C THR A 784 49.72 29.21 -3.17
N SER A 785 50.69 29.97 -2.65
CA SER A 785 51.03 30.18 -1.25
C SER A 785 50.12 31.16 -0.48
N ASP A 786 48.81 31.23 -0.77
CA ASP A 786 47.89 32.14 -0.06
C ASP A 786 46.86 31.37 0.77
N SER A 787 47.34 30.95 1.94
CA SER A 787 46.65 30.15 2.94
C SER A 787 45.51 30.90 3.61
N GLY A 788 44.28 30.44 3.36
CA GLY A 788 43.10 30.68 4.18
C GLY A 788 42.24 29.42 4.23
N ASP A 789 42.25 28.72 5.38
CA ASP A 789 41.47 27.51 5.65
C ASP A 789 39.98 27.76 5.37
N THR A 790 39.52 27.39 4.17
CA THR A 790 38.16 27.69 3.72
C THR A 790 37.22 26.58 4.19
N GLU A 791 36.36 26.92 5.14
CA GLU A 791 35.38 25.99 5.71
C GLU A 791 34.10 25.97 4.86
N PHE A 792 33.67 24.79 4.43
CA PHE A 792 32.43 24.59 3.69
C PHE A 792 31.38 23.93 4.58
N THR A 793 30.21 24.55 4.69
CA THR A 793 29.05 24.00 5.42
C THR A 793 27.83 23.99 4.52
N ILE A 794 27.06 22.89 4.50
CA ILE A 794 25.76 22.86 3.83
C ILE A 794 24.67 23.00 4.88
N VAL A 795 23.71 23.87 4.63
CA VAL A 795 22.55 24.06 5.49
C VAL A 795 21.28 23.91 4.64
N ALA A 796 20.43 22.95 4.98
CA ALA A 796 19.21 22.65 4.25
C ALA A 796 17.97 23.09 5.04
N LEU A 797 17.15 23.94 4.42
CA LEU A 797 15.91 24.43 5.01
C LEU A 797 14.76 23.44 4.79
N SER A 798 14.08 23.07 5.87
CA SER A 798 12.77 22.42 5.79
C SER A 798 11.67 23.48 5.90
N TYR A 799 10.97 23.75 4.81
CA TYR A 799 9.93 24.78 4.77
C TYR A 799 8.81 24.50 5.78
N ARG A 800 8.00 25.54 6.08
CA ARG A 800 6.76 25.33 6.83
C ARG A 800 5.92 24.21 6.20
N GLY A 801 5.42 23.33 7.05
CA GLY A 801 4.66 22.18 6.59
C GLY A 801 5.49 21.08 5.92
N TYR A 802 6.82 21.05 6.01
CA TYR A 802 7.66 19.90 5.66
C TYR A 802 8.38 19.33 6.88
N TRP A 803 8.65 18.02 6.88
CA TRP A 803 9.36 17.32 7.95
C TRP A 803 8.86 17.71 9.36
N THR A 804 9.74 18.13 10.27
CA THR A 804 9.42 18.60 11.63
C THR A 804 8.99 20.07 11.70
N SER A 805 8.98 20.81 10.58
CA SER A 805 8.49 22.19 10.50
C SER A 805 6.97 22.27 10.61
N SER A 806 6.52 23.24 11.40
CA SER A 806 5.09 23.52 11.62
C SER A 806 4.46 24.37 10.51
N GLY A 807 3.15 24.58 10.56
CA GLY A 807 2.43 25.50 9.66
C GLY A 807 1.98 24.89 8.33
N ARG A 808 1.24 25.70 7.55
CA ARG A 808 0.71 25.33 6.23
C ARG A 808 1.56 25.98 5.14
N ALA A 809 2.02 25.18 4.17
CA ALA A 809 2.80 25.67 3.03
C ALA A 809 1.95 26.57 2.12
N THR A 810 2.42 27.80 1.93
CA THR A 810 1.93 28.81 0.98
C THR A 810 3.16 29.53 0.40
N GLN A 811 3.04 30.11 -0.80
CA GLN A 811 4.17 30.85 -1.39
C GLN A 811 4.66 31.98 -0.46
N SER A 812 3.75 32.86 -0.01
CA SER A 812 4.11 33.97 0.89
C SER A 812 4.78 33.49 2.18
N GLY A 813 4.31 32.36 2.71
CA GLY A 813 4.91 31.73 3.88
C GLY A 813 6.33 31.22 3.63
N ILE A 814 6.54 30.55 2.50
CA ILE A 814 7.86 30.01 2.13
C ILE A 814 8.85 31.14 1.80
N GLU A 815 8.38 32.24 1.20
CA GLU A 815 9.20 33.45 0.99
C GLU A 815 9.70 34.02 2.33
N MET A 816 8.82 34.10 3.34
CA MET A 816 9.20 34.48 4.71
C MET A 816 10.17 33.48 5.36
N ASP A 817 9.94 32.17 5.17
CA ASP A 817 10.82 31.12 5.68
C ASP A 817 12.23 31.24 5.10
N ALA A 818 12.35 31.45 3.79
CA ALA A 818 13.63 31.61 3.11
C ALA A 818 14.38 32.85 3.60
N GLN A 819 13.69 33.96 3.81
CA GLN A 819 14.31 35.17 4.35
C GLN A 819 14.76 35.01 5.81
N ALA A 820 13.92 34.42 6.67
CA ALA A 820 14.28 34.12 8.06
C ALA A 820 15.46 33.15 8.14
N PHE A 821 15.50 32.17 7.24
CA PHE A 821 16.60 31.23 7.12
C PHE A 821 17.93 31.94 6.78
N LEU A 822 17.94 32.86 5.81
CA LEU A 822 19.14 33.64 5.49
C LEU A 822 19.56 34.58 6.62
N ASP A 823 18.60 35.22 7.31
CA ASP A 823 18.89 36.02 8.50
C ASP A 823 19.50 35.14 9.62
N TRP A 824 19.02 33.91 9.80
CA TRP A 824 19.56 32.96 10.78
C TRP A 824 20.98 32.49 10.42
N VAL A 825 21.23 32.13 9.16
CA VAL A 825 22.58 31.75 8.69
C VAL A 825 23.54 32.92 8.91
N SER A 826 23.13 34.13 8.52
CA SER A 826 23.93 35.34 8.72
C SER A 826 24.28 35.57 10.18
N LYS A 827 23.32 35.38 11.11
CA LYS A 827 23.57 35.54 12.55
C LYS A 827 24.44 34.42 13.14
N THR A 828 24.26 33.19 12.67
CA THR A 828 24.91 32.00 13.26
C THR A 828 26.37 31.89 12.85
N TYR A 829 26.71 32.24 11.60
CA TYR A 829 28.05 32.07 11.04
C TYR A 829 28.85 33.38 10.95
N ALA A 830 28.27 34.54 11.28
CA ALA A 830 29.00 35.80 11.30
C ALA A 830 29.82 35.94 12.60
N ALA A 831 31.12 35.64 12.50
CA ALA A 831 32.12 35.95 13.53
C ALA A 831 33.05 37.11 13.09
N PRO A 832 33.61 37.92 14.02
CA PRO A 832 34.42 39.11 13.68
C PRO A 832 35.67 38.81 12.83
N ASP A 833 36.18 37.58 12.94
CA ASP A 833 37.36 37.03 12.31
C ASP A 833 37.05 36.18 11.06
N THR A 834 35.78 36.04 10.69
CA THR A 834 35.34 35.16 9.61
C THR A 834 34.75 35.95 8.43
N HIS A 835 35.28 35.73 7.23
CA HIS A 835 34.68 36.22 5.98
C HIS A 835 33.62 35.22 5.49
N LEU A 836 32.35 35.53 5.76
CA LEU A 836 31.21 34.68 5.42
C LEU A 836 30.69 34.96 4.00
N GLU A 837 30.64 33.92 3.17
CA GLU A 837 30.02 33.94 1.85
C GLU A 837 28.83 32.98 1.79
N LEU A 838 27.73 33.43 1.20
CA LEU A 838 26.56 32.58 0.98
C LEU A 838 26.51 32.06 -0.45
N VAL A 839 26.19 30.77 -0.61
CA VAL A 839 25.84 30.15 -1.89
C VAL A 839 24.42 29.65 -1.79
N LEU A 840 23.53 30.11 -2.66
CA LEU A 840 22.15 29.64 -2.69
C LEU A 840 22.02 28.52 -3.71
N TRP A 841 21.51 27.37 -3.30
CA TRP A 841 21.25 26.23 -4.17
C TRP A 841 19.79 25.83 -4.07
N GLY A 842 19.06 25.99 -5.17
CA GLY A 842 17.68 25.55 -5.27
C GLY A 842 17.51 24.40 -6.26
N HIS A 843 16.79 23.36 -5.85
CA HIS A 843 16.42 22.22 -6.69
C HIS A 843 14.94 22.28 -7.08
N SER A 844 14.63 22.18 -8.37
CA SER A 844 13.27 22.17 -8.90
C SER A 844 12.48 23.40 -8.42
N LEU A 845 11.34 23.22 -7.73
CA LEU A 845 10.60 24.32 -7.08
C LEU A 845 11.50 25.19 -6.16
N GLY A 846 12.48 24.58 -5.48
CA GLY A 846 13.46 25.27 -4.66
C GLY A 846 14.34 26.25 -5.44
N ALA A 847 14.52 26.07 -6.75
CA ALA A 847 15.21 27.04 -7.62
C ALA A 847 14.43 28.36 -7.74
N ALA A 848 13.10 28.29 -7.76
CA ALA A 848 12.26 29.48 -7.73
C ALA A 848 12.28 30.16 -6.36
N VAL A 849 12.32 29.38 -5.28
CA VAL A 849 12.49 29.89 -3.90
C VAL A 849 13.84 30.60 -3.77
N ALA A 850 14.94 29.98 -4.22
CA ALA A 850 16.28 30.55 -4.18
C ALA A 850 16.39 31.85 -4.99
N SER A 851 15.80 31.88 -6.20
CA SER A 851 15.78 33.08 -7.05
C SER A 851 14.99 34.22 -6.42
N THR A 852 13.83 33.92 -5.83
CA THR A 852 13.00 34.90 -5.11
C THR A 852 13.69 35.39 -3.84
N ALA A 853 14.34 34.49 -3.11
CA ALA A 853 15.12 34.83 -1.93
C ALA A 853 16.27 35.76 -2.27
N THR A 854 16.99 35.52 -3.38
CA THR A 854 18.07 36.38 -3.88
C THR A 854 17.54 37.77 -4.23
N ALA A 855 16.49 37.86 -5.03
CA ALA A 855 15.88 39.12 -5.45
C ALA A 855 15.43 39.98 -4.24
N THR A 856 14.91 39.34 -3.20
CA THR A 856 14.47 40.03 -1.97
C THR A 856 15.65 40.40 -1.06
N TYR A 857 16.71 39.58 -1.04
CA TYR A 857 17.87 39.77 -0.18
C TYR A 857 18.77 40.93 -0.64
N LEU A 858 18.95 41.11 -1.96
CA LEU A 858 19.86 42.12 -2.52
C LEU A 858 19.53 43.56 -2.05
N PRO A 859 18.28 44.07 -2.15
CA PRO A 859 17.92 45.39 -1.63
C PRO A 859 18.08 45.49 -0.11
N ARG A 860 17.64 44.46 0.64
CA ARG A 860 17.73 44.43 2.12
C ARG A 860 19.18 44.50 2.62
N HIS A 861 20.08 43.83 1.90
CA HIS A 861 21.52 43.84 2.19
C HIS A 861 22.10 45.24 1.97
N GLU A 862 21.71 45.92 0.89
CA GLU A 862 22.11 47.31 0.61
C GLU A 862 21.59 48.29 1.68
N ASP A 863 20.32 48.19 2.07
CA ASP A 863 19.72 49.06 3.09
C ASP A 863 20.38 48.87 4.47
N ARG A 864 20.77 47.63 4.81
CA ARG A 864 21.52 47.34 6.05
C ARG A 864 22.97 47.83 5.98
N LEU A 865 23.62 47.76 4.82
CA LEU A 865 24.94 48.36 4.64
C LEU A 865 24.90 49.88 4.85
N LYS A 866 23.91 50.57 4.26
CA LYS A 866 23.73 52.04 4.42
C LYS A 866 23.36 52.46 5.84
N SER A 867 22.50 51.71 6.53
CA SER A 867 22.12 52.01 7.92
C SER A 867 23.23 51.70 8.94
N SER A 868 24.10 50.72 8.66
CA SER A 868 25.26 50.41 9.50
C SER A 868 26.34 51.51 9.50
N SER A 869 26.37 52.38 8.49
CA SER A 869 27.22 53.58 8.49
C SER A 869 26.66 54.75 9.32
N GLU A 870 25.36 54.74 9.67
CA GLU A 870 24.72 55.83 10.43
C GLU A 870 24.34 55.45 11.88
N THR A 871 24.12 54.16 12.18
CA THR A 871 23.73 53.68 13.51
C THR A 871 24.46 52.39 13.90
N ASN A 872 25.10 52.39 15.08
CA ASN A 872 25.98 51.32 15.58
C ASN A 872 25.26 50.00 15.98
N SER A 873 24.03 49.75 15.54
CA SER A 873 23.15 48.71 16.10
C SER A 873 22.91 47.48 15.21
N GLY A 874 23.50 47.37 14.01
CA GLY A 874 23.30 46.20 13.14
C GLY A 874 24.57 45.76 12.40
N ARG A 875 24.97 44.49 12.56
CA ARG A 875 26.03 43.90 11.72
C ARG A 875 25.56 43.82 10.25
N PRO A 876 26.43 44.13 9.26
CA PRO A 876 26.07 44.01 7.85
C PRO A 876 25.75 42.56 7.49
N LEU A 877 24.76 42.37 6.62
CA LEU A 877 24.44 41.06 6.06
C LEU A 877 25.62 40.59 5.17
N PRO A 878 25.92 39.28 5.08
CA PRO A 878 26.96 38.76 4.19
C PRO A 878 26.50 38.75 2.72
N PRO A 879 27.41 38.88 1.75
CA PRO A 879 27.06 38.86 0.33
C PRO A 879 26.65 37.45 -0.13
N ILE A 880 25.65 37.38 -1.03
CA ILE A 880 25.38 36.16 -1.81
C ILE A 880 26.40 36.10 -2.93
N SER A 881 27.30 35.11 -2.86
CA SER A 881 28.39 34.94 -3.82
C SER A 881 27.97 34.25 -5.10
N ARG A 882 27.02 33.29 -5.04
CA ARG A 882 26.65 32.40 -6.15
C ARG A 882 25.22 31.91 -6.02
N LEU A 883 24.55 31.70 -7.17
CA LEU A 883 23.21 31.11 -7.25
C LEU A 883 23.21 29.87 -8.14
N ILE A 884 22.80 28.72 -7.61
CA ILE A 884 22.71 27.44 -8.31
C ILE A 884 21.24 27.09 -8.51
N LEU A 885 20.85 26.90 -9.77
CA LEU A 885 19.51 26.51 -10.20
C LEU A 885 19.60 25.11 -10.81
N GLU A 886 19.23 24.09 -10.03
CA GLU A 886 19.20 22.70 -10.45
C GLU A 886 17.80 22.30 -10.91
N ALA A 887 17.71 21.73 -12.12
CA ALA A 887 16.45 21.33 -12.77
C ALA A 887 15.33 22.39 -12.64
N PRO A 888 15.58 23.67 -12.93
CA PRO A 888 14.64 24.73 -12.62
C PRO A 888 13.45 24.77 -13.58
N THR A 889 12.30 25.19 -13.06
CA THR A 889 11.16 25.63 -13.86
C THR A 889 11.31 27.10 -14.24
N SER A 890 10.89 27.52 -15.44
CA SER A 890 10.83 28.95 -15.78
C SER A 890 9.72 29.67 -15.01
N SER A 891 8.50 29.14 -15.08
CA SER A 891 7.32 29.63 -14.36
C SER A 891 6.30 28.51 -14.13
N ILE A 892 5.36 28.70 -13.18
CA ILE A 892 4.23 27.77 -12.99
C ILE A 892 3.38 27.65 -14.25
N LYS A 893 3.22 28.75 -15.00
CA LYS A 893 2.50 28.75 -16.28
C LYS A 893 3.14 27.79 -17.27
N ASP A 894 4.45 27.90 -17.47
CA ASP A 894 5.17 27.06 -18.43
C ASP A 894 5.18 25.59 -17.99
N MET A 895 5.30 25.35 -16.68
CA MET A 895 5.19 24.00 -16.10
C MET A 895 3.80 23.38 -16.35
N LEU A 896 2.71 24.13 -16.18
CA LEU A 896 1.35 23.62 -16.46
C LEU A 896 1.16 23.33 -17.96
N ILE A 897 1.70 24.17 -18.84
CA ILE A 897 1.66 23.95 -20.29
C ILE A 897 2.45 22.69 -20.68
N ALA A 898 3.58 22.45 -20.01
CA ALA A 898 4.43 21.28 -20.21
C ALA A 898 3.79 19.98 -19.75
N LEU A 899 3.25 19.95 -18.53
CA LEU A 899 2.64 18.77 -17.93
C LEU A 899 1.30 18.41 -18.58
N TYR A 900 0.57 19.43 -19.08
CA TYR A 900 -0.73 19.27 -19.73
C TYR A 900 -0.72 19.87 -21.14
N PRO A 901 0.00 19.25 -22.09
CA PRO A 901 0.14 19.78 -23.45
C PRO A 901 -1.17 19.74 -24.25
N GLN A 902 -2.13 18.88 -23.84
CA GLN A 902 -3.41 18.74 -24.53
C GLN A 902 -4.23 20.02 -24.42
N LYS A 903 -4.49 20.67 -25.56
CA LYS A 903 -5.20 21.96 -25.61
C LYS A 903 -6.66 21.91 -25.11
N TRP A 904 -7.26 20.72 -25.08
CA TRP A 904 -8.63 20.49 -24.64
C TRP A 904 -8.76 20.27 -23.12
N LEU A 905 -7.64 19.98 -22.43
CA LEU A 905 -7.65 19.91 -20.97
C LEU A 905 -7.64 21.34 -20.38
N PRO A 906 -8.39 21.59 -19.30
CA PRO A 906 -8.44 22.90 -18.67
C PRO A 906 -7.12 23.32 -18.03
N TYR A 907 -6.35 22.35 -17.55
CA TYR A 907 -5.28 22.55 -16.57
C TYR A 907 -4.21 23.54 -17.05
N ARG A 908 -3.89 23.55 -18.34
CA ARG A 908 -2.94 24.50 -18.93
C ARG A 908 -3.41 25.96 -18.88
N TYR A 909 -4.71 26.20 -18.80
CA TYR A 909 -5.31 27.55 -18.74
C TYR A 909 -5.65 27.99 -17.32
N MET A 910 -5.42 27.14 -16.32
CA MET A 910 -5.76 27.45 -14.93
C MET A 910 -4.73 28.33 -14.24
N TRP A 911 -3.57 28.57 -14.87
CA TRP A 911 -2.49 29.38 -14.31
C TRP A 911 -2.90 30.80 -13.85
N PRO A 912 -3.87 31.53 -14.45
CA PRO A 912 -4.28 32.85 -13.95
C PRO A 912 -5.02 32.78 -12.60
N PHE A 913 -5.60 31.63 -12.27
CA PHE A 913 -6.29 31.37 -11.00
C PHE A 913 -5.36 30.74 -9.96
N SER A 914 -4.07 30.68 -10.25
CA SER A 914 -3.06 30.14 -9.36
C SER A 914 -2.74 31.13 -8.24
N TRP A 915 -2.87 30.70 -6.98
CA TRP A 915 -2.38 31.45 -5.81
C TRP A 915 -0.85 31.41 -5.68
N ASN A 916 -0.18 30.54 -6.44
CA ASN A 916 1.28 30.48 -6.50
C ASN A 916 1.75 31.00 -7.87
N THR A 917 2.70 31.92 -7.88
CA THR A 917 3.18 32.64 -9.07
C THR A 917 4.70 32.55 -9.23
N TRP A 918 5.34 31.52 -8.65
CA TRP A 918 6.76 31.24 -8.83
C TRP A 918 7.20 31.42 -10.31
N ASP A 919 8.01 32.45 -10.55
CA ASP A 919 8.48 32.87 -11.86
C ASP A 919 9.93 33.35 -11.76
N ILE A 920 10.85 32.50 -12.22
CA ILE A 920 12.29 32.78 -12.17
C ILE A 920 12.66 33.90 -13.14
N MET A 921 12.01 33.98 -14.31
CA MET A 921 12.31 34.99 -15.32
C MET A 921 11.92 36.39 -14.83
N ALA A 922 10.80 36.51 -14.12
CA ALA A 922 10.39 37.74 -13.46
C ALA A 922 11.41 38.16 -12.40
N LYS A 923 11.86 37.22 -11.56
CA LYS A 923 12.89 37.50 -10.53
C LYS A 923 14.26 37.84 -11.10
N MET A 924 14.67 37.24 -12.21
CA MET A 924 15.87 37.66 -12.95
C MET A 924 15.76 39.11 -13.43
N SER A 925 14.58 39.48 -13.95
CA SER A 925 14.33 40.86 -14.40
C SER A 925 14.33 41.84 -13.22
N GLU A 926 13.77 41.45 -12.07
CA GLU A 926 13.81 42.24 -10.83
C GLU A 926 15.25 42.47 -10.33
N MET A 927 16.07 41.42 -10.32
CA MET A 927 17.49 41.52 -9.96
C MET A 927 18.26 42.44 -10.92
N ALA A 928 18.02 42.33 -12.23
CA ALA A 928 18.63 43.21 -13.23
C ALA A 928 18.20 44.67 -13.05
N MET A 929 16.91 44.94 -12.82
CA MET A 929 16.43 46.29 -12.52
C MET A 929 17.06 46.87 -11.25
N TRP A 930 17.22 46.06 -10.20
CA TRP A 930 17.91 46.49 -8.98
C TRP A 930 19.37 46.88 -9.27
N ARG A 931 20.11 46.09 -10.04
CA ARG A 931 21.48 46.41 -10.49
C ARG A 931 21.52 47.74 -11.26
N ASP A 932 20.65 47.88 -12.26
CA ASP A 932 20.69 49.00 -13.20
C ASP A 932 20.27 50.33 -12.55
N ARG A 933 19.30 50.31 -11.62
CA ARG A 933 18.91 51.51 -10.83
C ARG A 933 20.09 52.12 -10.08
N GLY A 934 21.07 51.33 -9.65
CA GLY A 934 22.24 51.83 -8.94
C GLY A 934 23.21 52.55 -9.87
N ASN A 935 23.26 52.13 -11.13
CA ASN A 935 24.14 52.71 -12.14
C ASN A 935 23.53 53.96 -12.82
N SER A 936 22.20 54.07 -12.92
CA SER A 936 21.55 55.25 -13.51
C SER A 936 21.68 56.54 -12.66
N LEU A 937 21.75 56.42 -11.33
CA LEU A 937 22.00 57.56 -10.43
C LEU A 937 23.45 58.09 -10.49
N ALA A 938 24.38 57.33 -11.08
CA ALA A 938 25.75 57.79 -11.32
C ALA A 938 25.88 58.61 -12.63
N GLY A 939 24.83 58.68 -13.45
CA GLY A 939 24.86 59.27 -14.79
C GLY A 939 24.16 60.63 -14.96
N SER A 940 23.51 61.19 -13.93
CA SER A 940 22.96 62.56 -13.99
C SER A 940 23.76 63.50 -13.10
N GLU A 941 24.32 64.54 -13.72
CA GLU A 941 25.15 65.58 -13.13
C GLU A 941 24.64 66.11 -11.77
N SER A 942 25.48 66.05 -10.73
CA SER A 942 25.49 67.10 -9.71
C SER A 942 26.93 67.33 -9.22
N PHE A 943 27.41 68.54 -9.52
CA PHE A 943 28.70 69.10 -9.14
C PHE A 943 28.61 69.57 -7.67
N VAL A 944 28.61 68.67 -6.67
CA VAL A 944 28.79 69.07 -5.26
C VAL A 944 29.58 68.01 -4.48
N SER A 945 30.84 68.37 -4.18
CA SER A 945 31.67 68.01 -3.01
C SER A 945 31.47 66.64 -2.31
N GLY A 946 32.43 65.73 -2.53
CA GLY A 946 33.07 64.99 -1.44
C GLY A 946 32.49 63.63 -1.00
N ALA A 947 31.36 63.17 -1.54
CA ALA A 947 30.82 61.85 -1.20
C ALA A 947 31.38 60.75 -2.11
N MET A 948 32.04 59.75 -1.50
CA MET A 948 32.58 58.56 -2.17
C MET A 948 31.46 57.82 -2.92
N ASN A 949 31.59 57.64 -4.24
CA ASN A 949 30.61 56.91 -5.05
C ASN A 949 30.32 55.52 -4.44
N PRO A 950 29.05 55.11 -4.26
CA PRO A 950 28.74 53.79 -3.73
C PRO A 950 29.28 52.69 -4.66
N PRO A 951 29.71 51.52 -4.11
CA PRO A 951 30.23 50.43 -4.92
C PRO A 951 29.18 49.96 -5.95
N PRO A 952 29.60 49.56 -7.17
CA PRO A 952 28.69 49.13 -8.21
C PRO A 952 27.88 47.91 -7.73
N ARG A 953 26.57 47.97 -7.90
CA ARG A 953 25.68 46.84 -7.58
C ARG A 953 26.06 45.65 -8.46
N SER A 954 26.28 44.49 -7.83
CA SER A 954 26.59 43.24 -8.53
C SER A 954 25.55 42.17 -8.21
N ILE A 955 25.22 41.38 -9.23
CA ILE A 955 24.33 40.23 -9.11
C ILE A 955 25.21 38.97 -9.05
N PRO A 956 24.91 38.00 -8.17
CA PRO A 956 25.67 36.76 -8.14
C PRO A 956 25.62 36.02 -9.49
N PRO A 957 26.73 35.42 -9.95
CA PRO A 957 26.71 34.52 -11.10
C PRO A 957 25.74 33.36 -10.87
N ILE A 958 25.08 32.94 -11.95
CA ILE A 958 24.07 31.90 -11.95
C ILE A 958 24.62 30.63 -12.62
N PHE A 959 24.50 29.49 -11.95
CA PHE A 959 24.79 28.18 -12.53
C PHE A 959 23.51 27.40 -12.75
N LEU A 960 23.25 27.05 -14.01
CA LEU A 960 22.10 26.31 -14.48
C LEU A 960 22.50 24.85 -14.72
N LEU A 961 22.07 23.95 -13.84
CA LEU A 961 22.31 22.52 -13.95
C LEU A 961 21.05 21.83 -14.48
N ALA A 962 21.05 21.44 -15.75
CA ALA A 962 19.90 20.83 -16.41
C ALA A 962 20.13 19.32 -16.63
N ALA A 963 19.08 18.54 -16.42
CA ALA A 963 19.06 17.10 -16.68
C ALA A 963 18.60 16.85 -18.13
N GLU A 964 19.36 16.07 -18.92
CA GLU A 964 19.04 15.85 -20.34
C GLU A 964 17.76 15.03 -20.53
N LYS A 965 17.53 14.03 -19.66
CA LYS A 965 16.36 13.14 -19.70
C LYS A 965 15.37 13.49 -18.58
N ASP A 966 15.20 14.78 -18.30
CA ASP A 966 14.27 15.25 -17.28
C ASP A 966 12.83 14.92 -17.67
N GLU A 967 12.18 14.15 -16.80
CA GLU A 967 10.80 13.67 -16.97
C GLU A 967 9.74 14.71 -16.55
N VAL A 968 10.15 15.78 -15.86
CA VAL A 968 9.28 16.82 -15.31
C VAL A 968 9.46 18.15 -16.04
N ILE A 969 10.71 18.55 -16.28
CA ILE A 969 11.07 19.85 -16.86
C ILE A 969 11.32 19.69 -18.37
N PRO A 970 10.62 20.47 -19.22
CA PRO A 970 10.88 20.44 -20.65
C PRO A 970 12.29 20.86 -21.03
N ALA A 971 12.84 20.21 -22.05
CA ALA A 971 14.16 20.50 -22.59
C ALA A 971 14.39 21.97 -23.01
N TYR A 972 13.31 22.70 -23.38
CA TYR A 972 13.42 24.11 -23.80
C TYR A 972 13.54 25.11 -22.64
N VAL A 973 13.21 24.72 -21.40
CA VAL A 973 13.20 25.64 -20.25
C VAL A 973 14.61 26.15 -19.92
N PRO A 974 15.65 25.29 -19.85
CA PRO A 974 17.02 25.75 -19.69
C PRO A 974 17.47 26.75 -20.76
N ASP A 975 17.12 26.51 -22.03
CA ASP A 975 17.43 27.44 -23.14
C ASP A 975 16.79 28.81 -22.94
N GLN A 976 15.53 28.83 -22.49
CA GLN A 976 14.80 30.08 -22.24
C GLN A 976 15.40 30.87 -21.09
N LEU A 977 15.73 30.21 -19.97
CA LEU A 977 16.36 30.84 -18.81
C LEU A 977 17.74 31.40 -19.17
N GLU A 978 18.55 30.65 -19.92
CA GLU A 978 19.86 31.09 -20.37
C GLU A 978 19.77 32.32 -21.30
N LYS A 979 18.89 32.28 -22.30
CA LYS A 979 18.65 33.41 -23.20
C LYS A 979 18.15 34.64 -22.45
N ARG A 980 17.26 34.47 -21.47
CA ARG A 980 16.71 35.57 -20.67
C ARG A 980 17.77 36.19 -19.76
N ALA A 981 18.58 35.39 -19.08
CA ALA A 981 19.66 35.90 -18.24
C ALA A 981 20.72 36.64 -19.07
N LYS A 982 21.09 36.11 -20.25
CA LYS A 982 22.02 36.78 -21.18
C LYS A 982 21.46 38.11 -21.70
N SER A 983 20.18 38.18 -22.06
CA SER A 983 19.57 39.44 -22.51
C SER A 983 19.47 40.51 -21.43
N LEU A 984 19.48 40.11 -20.16
CA LEU A 984 19.57 41.01 -19.01
C LEU A 984 21.02 41.34 -18.59
N GLY A 985 22.02 40.86 -19.33
CA GLY A 985 23.44 41.06 -19.02
C GLY A 985 23.89 40.38 -17.73
N MET A 986 23.24 39.28 -17.33
CA MET A 986 23.61 38.50 -16.14
C MET A 986 24.65 37.44 -16.49
N GLN A 987 25.60 37.18 -15.58
CA GLN A 987 26.55 36.08 -15.74
C GLN A 987 25.83 34.75 -15.49
N ILE A 988 25.69 33.93 -16.53
CA ILE A 988 25.05 32.62 -16.45
C ILE A 988 25.90 31.54 -17.10
N TYR A 989 25.99 30.40 -16.44
CA TYR A 989 26.70 29.22 -16.90
C TYR A 989 25.76 28.03 -16.92
N ARG A 990 25.74 27.28 -18.00
CA ARG A 990 24.87 26.11 -18.16
C ARG A 990 25.66 24.82 -18.28
N LYS A 991 25.16 23.77 -17.63
CA LYS A 991 25.62 22.40 -17.79
C LYS A 991 24.43 21.47 -18.00
N ASP A 992 24.36 20.87 -19.17
CA ASP A 992 23.45 19.75 -19.45
C ASP A 992 24.15 18.44 -19.06
N VAL A 993 23.52 17.66 -18.20
CA VAL A 993 24.07 16.40 -17.66
C VAL A 993 23.51 15.22 -18.44
N LEU A 994 24.38 14.55 -19.20
CA LEU A 994 23.98 13.48 -20.13
C LEU A 994 23.27 12.31 -19.43
N GLY A 995 22.09 11.99 -19.96
CA GLY A 995 21.21 10.93 -19.49
C GLY A 995 20.74 11.05 -18.04
N ALA A 996 20.91 12.19 -17.37
CA ALA A 996 20.41 12.39 -16.01
C ALA A 996 18.90 12.57 -16.02
N MET A 997 18.22 11.95 -15.04
CA MET A 997 16.82 12.23 -14.69
C MET A 997 16.71 13.43 -13.73
N HIS A 998 15.49 13.86 -13.41
CA HIS A 998 15.20 15.12 -12.69
C HIS A 998 16.01 15.36 -11.40
N THR A 999 16.35 14.31 -10.66
CA THR A 999 17.12 14.40 -9.39
C THR A 999 18.57 13.95 -9.50
N GLU A 1000 19.02 13.54 -10.68
CA GLU A 1000 20.32 12.90 -10.86
C GLU A 1000 21.44 13.84 -11.30
N GLY A 1001 21.15 15.13 -11.51
CA GLY A 1001 22.13 16.12 -11.95
C GLY A 1001 23.42 16.10 -11.12
N PRO A 1002 23.34 16.27 -9.79
CA PRO A 1002 24.51 16.18 -8.89
C PRO A 1002 24.95 14.74 -8.55
N LEU A 1003 24.14 13.72 -8.85
CA LEU A 1003 24.52 12.31 -8.64
C LEU A 1003 25.51 11.84 -9.72
N LYS A 1004 25.32 12.30 -10.96
CA LYS A 1004 26.24 11.97 -12.05
C LYS A 1004 27.55 12.75 -11.91
N LEU A 1005 28.64 12.05 -12.21
CA LEU A 1005 30.00 12.57 -12.04
C LEU A 1005 30.23 13.90 -12.78
N ASP A 1006 29.74 13.99 -14.02
CA ASP A 1006 29.91 15.17 -14.88
C ASP A 1006 29.18 16.41 -14.33
N GLY A 1007 27.93 16.23 -13.89
CA GLY A 1007 27.16 17.30 -13.24
C GLY A 1007 27.73 17.71 -11.89
N ARG A 1008 28.10 16.73 -11.04
CA ARG A 1008 28.75 16.98 -9.75
C ARG A 1008 30.05 17.76 -9.91
N LYS A 1009 30.94 17.34 -10.82
CA LYS A 1009 32.20 18.05 -11.08
C LYS A 1009 31.97 19.49 -11.50
N ALA A 1010 31.07 19.74 -12.45
CA ALA A 1010 30.76 21.09 -12.91
C ALA A 1010 30.21 21.98 -11.77
N MET A 1011 29.30 21.43 -10.96
CA MET A 1011 28.71 22.15 -9.83
C MET A 1011 29.75 22.47 -8.74
N VAL A 1012 30.59 21.51 -8.38
CA VAL A 1012 31.69 21.71 -7.40
C VAL A 1012 32.67 22.76 -7.89
N GLN A 1013 33.07 22.71 -9.17
CA GLN A 1013 33.96 23.70 -9.77
C GLN A 1013 33.35 25.11 -9.72
N PHE A 1014 32.05 25.24 -9.99
CA PHE A 1014 31.35 26.52 -9.88
C PHE A 1014 31.30 27.04 -8.44
N ILE A 1015 31.05 26.17 -7.45
CA ILE A 1015 31.05 26.54 -6.02
C ILE A 1015 32.43 27.07 -5.59
N LEU A 1016 33.51 26.43 -6.02
CA LEU A 1016 34.87 26.84 -5.65
C LEU A 1016 35.29 28.14 -6.36
N HIS A 1017 35.16 28.21 -7.69
CA HIS A 1017 35.79 29.25 -8.50
C HIS A 1017 34.86 30.38 -8.95
N GLY A 1018 33.54 30.17 -8.88
CA GLY A 1018 32.54 31.14 -9.40
C GLY A 1018 32.42 31.18 -10.92
N THR A 1019 33.37 30.58 -11.65
CA THR A 1019 33.35 30.38 -13.09
C THR A 1019 33.71 28.91 -13.42
N PRO A 1020 33.05 28.29 -14.41
CA PRO A 1020 33.49 27.00 -14.93
C PRO A 1020 34.79 27.19 -15.72
N ILE A 1021 35.80 26.36 -15.45
CA ILE A 1021 37.07 26.36 -16.18
C ILE A 1021 36.78 26.08 -17.67
N PRO A 1022 37.26 26.90 -18.63
CA PRO A 1022 37.06 26.64 -20.05
C PRO A 1022 37.65 25.28 -20.42
N LYS A 1023 36.90 24.49 -21.20
CA LYS A 1023 37.38 23.22 -21.75
C LYS A 1023 38.72 23.48 -22.45
N SER A 1024 39.79 22.84 -21.97
CA SER A 1024 41.02 22.71 -22.74
C SER A 1024 40.64 22.11 -24.10
N ILE A 1025 40.87 22.88 -25.16
CA ILE A 1025 40.76 22.42 -26.55
C ILE A 1025 41.62 21.16 -26.64
N PRO A 1026 41.08 20.00 -27.06
CA PRO A 1026 41.93 18.83 -27.25
C PRO A 1026 42.96 19.18 -28.34
N SER A 1027 44.23 19.11 -27.98
CA SER A 1027 45.32 19.09 -28.95
C SER A 1027 45.08 17.93 -29.91
N LYS A 1028 45.15 18.25 -31.20
CA LYS A 1028 44.87 17.42 -32.38
C LYS A 1028 45.09 15.92 -32.24
#